data_AF-A0A849UD28-F1
#
_entry.id   AF-A0A849UD28-F1
#
_cell.length_a   1.000
_cell.length_b   1.000
_cell.length_c   1.000
_cell.angle_alpha   90.00
_cell.angle_beta   90.00
_cell.angle_gamma   90.00
#
_symmetry.space_group_name_H-M   'P 1'
#
loop_
_entity.id
_entity.type
_entity.pdbx_description
1 polymer ?
#
loop_
_entity_poly.entity_id
_entity_poly.type
_entity_poly.pdbx_seq_one_letter_code
_entity_poly.pdbx_strand_id
1 'polypeptide(L)'
;MSETPNQWLQNSALINGGGNLALTAGNNITGGEYFTGKGTASLTAGGSIANAANGLGSIFELSDSQVTVQARKDLNIGATYNPTLLKQTQVVGGESRFFTYGADSAINFSSTAGNIVFQNNVNPNFEYSVYPGAVKATAWSGDININKSMALYPSAHGQLQLLANSNIKSAATAGQTVSINVSDADPALLPNPSSAAGSLEGSIQDGLIRARERLDPFTPLSNIVHALVPTHFGSDAKTMVIANKGDIGFAPGSQVTFFVPNASEFIAGRDIKNLSLSGQNLSVSDTTRILAGRDIVYNTQINADGVVFSNDNQVQLGGAGQLQIFAGRNINLGASAGVQTIGNIFNPVLDSTGASISLAAGLSDSVDTAGFIKKYETDPKYKEQLQALKQLNDEDKAKKLDVLLKVLFEEIKQSASSAAAAPEAQRSKLYQRGFDAIQALFPGKKYAGDLSFVFSQIKTLDGGDINLVAPGGKIDVGLAGQLGGIRKKTDQLGVVVQQQGNLNSYSQGDFNVNQSRVFTLGGGDITVWSSKGSIDAGKGAKSAIAAPPPVTSVDANGNIITIFPPIVSGSGIQAIGKGQVTLAAPTGIVDAGEAGISGGQIVIAATAVVGAGNISASGGSVGVPTAPSAPTVPSGASSAATNAAKSGSDMSGSNSSTASNNNSSEKPGVSVITTDVVGYGECSVEDVRNNKAGCGDSDDAVKKDN
;
A
#
# COMPACT_ATOMS: atom_id res chain seq x y z
N MET A 1 18.53 40.22 45.13
CA MET A 1 19.62 40.02 44.14
C MET A 1 20.40 38.81 44.62
N SER A 2 20.31 37.69 43.90
CA SER A 2 21.03 36.45 44.23
C SER A 2 22.34 36.47 43.46
N GLU A 3 23.44 36.77 44.14
CA GLU A 3 24.79 36.63 43.61
C GLU A 3 25.20 35.16 43.71
N THR A 4 24.98 34.41 42.63
CA THR A 4 25.73 33.17 42.41
C THR A 4 26.92 33.52 41.52
N PRO A 5 28.17 33.49 42.05
CA PRO A 5 29.35 33.74 41.23
C PRO A 5 29.50 32.57 40.27
N ASN A 6 29.71 32.88 38.98
CA ASN A 6 29.87 31.93 37.85
C ASN A 6 28.58 31.57 37.08
N GLN A 7 27.78 32.55 36.70
CA GLN A 7 26.90 32.37 35.53
C GLN A 7 27.58 32.93 34.28
N TRP A 8 27.84 32.07 33.30
CA TRP A 8 28.33 32.49 31.99
C TRP A 8 27.24 33.34 31.32
N LEU A 9 27.52 34.62 31.11
CA LEU A 9 26.57 35.58 30.52
C LEU A 9 26.38 35.38 29.01
N GLN A 10 27.35 34.75 28.35
CA GLN A 10 27.33 34.41 26.93
C GLN A 10 28.09 33.11 26.70
N ASN A 11 27.50 32.18 25.94
CA ASN A 11 28.20 31.04 25.36
C ASN A 11 28.63 31.43 23.94
N SER A 12 29.92 31.31 23.63
CA SER A 12 30.44 31.47 22.28
C SER A 12 31.20 30.21 21.88
N ALA A 13 30.89 29.67 20.70
CA ALA A 13 31.60 28.53 20.16
C ALA A 13 32.74 29.01 19.27
N LEU A 14 33.98 28.83 19.74
CA LEU A 14 35.16 29.03 18.91
C LEU A 14 35.44 27.73 18.14
N ILE A 15 35.18 27.74 16.84
CA ILE A 15 35.47 26.61 15.97
C ILE A 15 36.95 26.69 15.56
N ASN A 16 37.80 25.95 16.27
CA ASN A 16 39.21 25.79 15.92
C ASN A 16 39.38 24.47 15.16
N GLY A 17 39.78 24.55 13.89
CA GLY A 17 40.02 23.38 13.05
C GLY A 17 39.37 23.46 11.68
N GLY A 18 39.59 22.42 10.89
CA GLY A 18 39.29 22.38 9.46
C GLY A 18 40.53 22.06 8.64
N GLY A 19 40.32 21.69 7.39
CA GLY A 19 41.40 21.31 6.49
C GLY A 19 40.90 20.37 5.42
N ASN A 20 41.54 20.42 4.26
CA ASN A 20 41.23 19.49 3.21
C ASN A 20 42.06 18.22 3.38
N LEU A 21 41.41 17.05 3.35
CA LEU A 21 42.09 15.76 3.31
C LEU A 21 42.11 15.24 1.88
N ALA A 22 43.28 14.90 1.36
CA ALA A 22 43.43 14.21 0.08
C ALA A 22 44.29 12.96 0.26
N LEU A 23 43.71 11.79 0.02
CA LEU A 23 44.41 10.51 0.07
C LEU A 23 44.22 9.78 -1.27
N THR A 24 45.32 9.43 -1.91
CA THR A 24 45.32 8.60 -3.13
C THR A 24 46.22 7.40 -2.93
N ALA A 25 45.66 6.20 -3.12
CA ALA A 25 46.42 4.96 -3.14
C ALA A 25 46.33 4.32 -4.53
N GLY A 26 47.47 3.92 -5.10
CA GLY A 26 47.51 3.24 -6.41
C GLY A 26 46.84 1.86 -6.41
N ASN A 27 46.67 1.25 -5.23
CA ASN A 27 46.00 -0.03 -5.05
C ASN A 27 44.92 0.11 -3.95
N ASN A 28 44.91 -0.78 -2.95
CA ASN A 28 43.90 -0.74 -1.89
C ASN A 28 44.23 0.29 -0.81
N ILE A 29 43.17 0.85 -0.21
CA ILE A 29 43.21 1.44 1.14
C ILE A 29 42.65 0.35 2.07
N THR A 30 43.35 0.00 3.15
CA THR A 30 42.96 -1.11 4.03
C THR A 30 42.62 -0.60 5.42
N GLY A 31 41.33 -0.66 5.79
CA GLY A 31 40.83 -0.15 7.07
C GLY A 31 41.07 1.36 7.24
N GLY A 32 41.33 1.76 8.48
CA GLY A 32 41.65 3.15 8.83
C GLY A 32 40.45 3.96 9.29
N GLU A 33 40.77 5.04 10.00
CA GLU A 33 39.84 6.03 10.54
C GLU A 33 40.21 7.38 9.95
N TYR A 34 39.24 8.05 9.33
CA TYR A 34 39.47 9.28 8.57
C TYR A 34 38.57 10.39 9.08
N PHE A 35 39.17 11.38 9.73
CA PHE A 35 38.46 12.51 10.31
C PHE A 35 38.59 13.79 9.47
N THR A 36 37.46 14.45 9.21
CA THR A 36 37.41 15.78 8.58
C THR A 36 36.53 16.72 9.41
N GLY A 37 37.16 17.72 10.05
CA GLY A 37 36.45 18.70 10.89
C GLY A 37 35.68 19.76 10.09
N LYS A 38 36.32 20.38 9.10
CA LYS A 38 35.70 21.37 8.20
C LYS A 38 36.37 21.34 6.83
N GLY A 39 35.64 21.67 5.78
CA GLY A 39 36.16 21.70 4.41
C GLY A 39 35.81 20.44 3.62
N THR A 40 36.77 19.91 2.86
CA THR A 40 36.52 18.77 1.96
C THR A 40 37.48 17.61 2.21
N ALA A 41 37.01 16.39 1.97
CA ALA A 41 37.88 15.22 1.95
C ALA A 41 37.69 14.42 0.67
N SER A 42 38.80 13.95 0.09
CA SER A 42 38.82 13.06 -1.07
C SER A 42 39.71 11.86 -0.78
N LEU A 43 39.12 10.67 -0.80
CA LEU A 43 39.83 9.41 -0.69
C LEU A 43 39.63 8.62 -1.98
N THR A 44 40.74 8.26 -2.64
CA THR A 44 40.73 7.53 -3.90
C THR A 44 41.61 6.29 -3.83
N ALA A 45 41.03 5.11 -4.05
CA ALA A 45 41.75 3.84 -4.16
C ALA A 45 41.72 3.30 -5.61
N GLY A 46 42.89 3.05 -6.20
CA GLY A 46 43.02 2.37 -7.49
C GLY A 46 42.56 0.91 -7.46
N GLY A 47 42.46 0.32 -6.26
CA GLY A 47 41.86 -0.97 -5.95
C GLY A 47 40.54 -0.81 -5.19
N SER A 48 40.45 -1.46 -4.02
CA SER A 48 39.32 -1.41 -3.09
C SER A 48 39.62 -0.52 -1.89
N ILE A 49 38.56 -0.01 -1.23
CA ILE A 49 38.63 0.27 0.21
C ILE A 49 38.26 -1.02 0.94
N ALA A 50 39.28 -1.73 1.39
CA ALA A 50 39.21 -3.08 1.93
C ALA A 50 39.10 -3.08 3.45
N ASN A 51 38.56 -4.16 4.00
CA ASN A 51 38.54 -4.39 5.44
C ASN A 51 39.95 -4.46 6.01
N ALA A 52 40.12 -3.97 7.23
CA ALA A 52 41.26 -4.30 8.07
C ALA A 52 41.31 -5.80 8.39
N ALA A 53 42.44 -6.27 8.95
CA ALA A 53 42.64 -7.68 9.28
C ALA A 53 41.59 -8.24 10.26
N ASN A 54 40.97 -7.39 11.08
CA ASN A 54 39.88 -7.75 12.00
C ASN A 54 38.49 -7.79 11.32
N GLY A 55 38.41 -7.57 10.01
CA GLY A 55 37.17 -7.55 9.24
C GLY A 55 36.42 -6.21 9.20
N LEU A 56 36.90 -5.20 9.94
CA LEU A 56 36.28 -3.88 9.99
C LEU A 56 36.62 -3.05 8.74
N GLY A 57 35.60 -2.49 8.09
CA GLY A 57 35.76 -1.53 7.00
C GLY A 57 36.32 -0.18 7.49
N SER A 58 36.62 0.73 6.57
CA SER A 58 37.10 2.06 6.93
C SER A 58 36.03 2.87 7.67
N ILE A 59 36.45 3.65 8.67
CA ILE A 59 35.61 4.54 9.45
C ILE A 59 35.76 5.97 8.92
N PHE A 60 34.64 6.65 8.72
CA PHE A 60 34.59 8.04 8.28
C PHE A 60 33.99 8.91 9.37
N GLU A 61 34.77 9.84 9.88
CA GLU A 61 34.34 10.79 10.89
C GLU A 61 34.26 12.17 10.26
N LEU A 62 33.12 12.82 10.41
CA LEU A 62 32.95 14.15 9.84
C LEU A 62 32.09 15.06 10.70
N SER A 63 32.48 16.33 10.65
CA SER A 63 31.74 17.45 11.23
C SER A 63 31.09 18.25 10.09
N ASP A 64 31.26 19.57 10.03
CA ASP A 64 30.75 20.44 8.97
C ASP A 64 31.62 20.35 7.71
N SER A 65 31.52 19.24 6.98
CA SER A 65 32.39 18.95 5.82
C SER A 65 31.72 18.11 4.73
N GLN A 66 32.34 18.12 3.54
CA GLN A 66 31.93 17.34 2.39
C GLN A 66 32.98 16.28 2.05
N VAL A 67 32.62 15.01 2.16
CA VAL A 67 33.53 13.87 1.98
C VAL A 67 33.19 13.11 0.72
N THR A 68 34.20 12.78 -0.10
CA THR A 68 34.07 11.95 -1.28
C THR A 68 35.04 10.77 -1.20
N VAL A 69 34.51 9.57 -1.39
CA VAL A 69 35.21 8.31 -1.26
C VAL A 69 35.03 7.49 -2.52
N GLN A 70 36.12 7.15 -3.19
CA GLN A 70 36.11 6.49 -4.49
C GLN A 70 37.01 5.26 -4.48
N ALA A 71 36.51 4.16 -5.03
CA ALA A 71 37.30 2.98 -5.33
C ALA A 71 36.99 2.45 -6.72
N ARG A 72 38.02 1.89 -7.38
CA ARG A 72 37.82 1.16 -8.63
C ARG A 72 37.03 -0.13 -8.40
N LYS A 73 37.27 -0.80 -7.27
CA LYS A 73 36.62 -2.05 -6.85
C LYS A 73 35.75 -1.79 -5.61
N ASP A 74 35.68 -2.71 -4.66
CA ASP A 74 34.74 -2.66 -3.53
C ASP A 74 35.04 -1.50 -2.56
N LEU A 75 33.98 -0.99 -1.92
CA LEU A 75 34.04 -0.08 -0.78
C LEU A 75 33.44 -0.77 0.44
N ASN A 76 34.25 -1.05 1.46
CA ASN A 76 33.77 -1.57 2.74
C ASN A 76 33.82 -0.47 3.80
N ILE A 77 32.66 -0.09 4.31
CA ILE A 77 32.46 1.03 5.22
C ILE A 77 32.10 0.45 6.59
N GLY A 78 32.97 0.66 7.57
CA GLY A 78 32.75 0.21 8.95
C GLY A 78 31.64 1.01 9.63
N ALA A 79 31.77 2.35 9.61
CA ALA A 79 30.76 3.30 10.05
C ALA A 79 31.02 4.69 9.47
N THR A 80 30.02 5.56 9.56
CA THR A 80 30.18 7.01 9.37
C THR A 80 29.44 7.73 10.49
N TYR A 81 30.11 8.64 11.18
CA TYR A 81 29.50 9.32 12.33
C TYR A 81 30.13 10.68 12.63
N ASN A 82 29.49 11.40 13.54
CA ASN A 82 29.98 12.66 14.08
C ASN A 82 30.80 12.41 15.35
N PRO A 83 32.12 12.67 15.36
CA PRO A 83 32.97 12.29 16.49
C PRO A 83 32.68 13.10 17.75
N THR A 84 32.01 14.25 17.65
CA THR A 84 31.62 15.04 18.84
C THR A 84 30.41 14.45 19.58
N LEU A 85 29.83 13.35 19.10
CA LEU A 85 28.88 12.54 19.87
C LEU A 85 29.58 11.61 20.87
N LEU A 86 30.83 11.26 20.62
CA LEU A 86 31.61 10.45 21.54
C LEU A 86 31.93 11.23 22.80
N LYS A 87 32.09 10.51 23.92
CA LYS A 87 32.47 11.10 25.20
C LYS A 87 33.78 11.88 25.07
N GLN A 88 33.71 13.20 25.22
CA GLN A 88 34.89 14.05 25.31
C GLN A 88 35.49 13.95 26.73
N THR A 89 36.77 13.57 26.82
CA THR A 89 37.44 13.24 28.10
C THR A 89 38.21 14.40 28.72
N GLN A 90 38.29 15.56 28.05
CA GLN A 90 39.09 16.73 28.45
C GLN A 90 38.22 17.94 28.84
N VAL A 91 37.00 17.72 29.35
CA VAL A 91 36.07 18.79 29.74
C VAL A 91 36.07 18.97 31.25
N VAL A 92 36.41 20.18 31.72
CA VAL A 92 36.35 20.54 33.14
C VAL A 92 34.87 20.63 33.55
N GLY A 93 34.41 19.72 34.43
CA GLY A 93 33.06 19.76 34.99
C GLY A 93 32.04 18.77 34.41
N GLY A 94 32.42 17.87 33.49
CA GLY A 94 31.50 16.82 33.04
C GLY A 94 31.85 16.19 31.69
N GLU A 95 30.86 15.51 31.10
CA GLU A 95 30.91 15.02 29.72
C GLU A 95 30.31 16.06 28.77
N SER A 96 30.74 16.08 27.51
CA SER A 96 30.18 16.94 26.47
C SER A 96 29.96 16.15 25.20
N ARG A 97 28.75 16.23 24.66
CA ARG A 97 28.32 15.59 23.41
C ARG A 97 27.48 16.58 22.61
N PHE A 98 27.76 16.72 21.32
CA PHE A 98 27.01 17.58 20.43
C PHE A 98 27.17 17.18 18.97
N PHE A 99 26.24 17.60 18.11
CA PHE A 99 26.38 17.50 16.67
C PHE A 99 27.14 18.71 16.13
N THR A 100 27.99 18.47 15.14
CA THR A 100 28.75 19.51 14.41
C THR A 100 28.42 19.54 12.93
N TYR A 101 27.40 18.79 12.49
CA TYR A 101 26.96 18.81 11.10
C TYR A 101 26.38 20.18 10.73
N GLY A 102 26.74 20.67 9.55
CA GLY A 102 26.08 21.79 8.89
C GLY A 102 24.95 21.30 7.98
N ALA A 103 24.19 22.23 7.40
CA ALA A 103 23.10 21.90 6.47
C ALA A 103 23.62 21.13 5.23
N ASP A 104 24.85 21.42 4.79
CA ASP A 104 25.50 20.82 3.63
C ASP A 104 26.49 19.70 3.98
N SER A 105 26.56 19.27 5.24
CA SER A 105 27.38 18.12 5.64
C SER A 105 26.98 16.90 4.82
N ALA A 106 27.94 16.31 4.11
CA ALA A 106 27.65 15.27 3.14
C ALA A 106 28.78 14.24 3.02
N ILE A 107 28.41 13.00 2.72
CA ILE A 107 29.37 11.96 2.30
C ILE A 107 28.90 11.25 1.03
N ASN A 108 29.81 11.11 0.08
CA ASN A 108 29.57 10.48 -1.22
C ASN A 108 30.50 9.29 -1.41
N PHE A 109 29.93 8.11 -1.64
CA PHE A 109 30.64 6.86 -1.93
C PHE A 109 30.45 6.47 -3.39
N SER A 110 31.54 6.14 -4.09
CA SER A 110 31.47 5.64 -5.46
C SER A 110 32.38 4.43 -5.69
N SER A 111 31.78 3.33 -6.14
CA SER A 111 32.50 2.15 -6.62
C SER A 111 32.29 1.99 -8.13
N THR A 112 33.38 1.91 -8.89
CA THR A 112 33.31 1.80 -10.36
C THR A 112 32.91 0.39 -10.82
N ALA A 113 33.65 -0.62 -10.36
CA ALA A 113 33.52 -2.01 -10.81
C ALA A 113 33.19 -2.99 -9.68
N GLY A 114 33.00 -2.51 -8.44
CA GLY A 114 32.72 -3.34 -7.27
C GLY A 114 31.42 -2.98 -6.57
N ASN A 115 31.30 -3.49 -5.35
CA ASN A 115 30.16 -3.29 -4.47
C ASN A 115 30.43 -2.20 -3.43
N ILE A 116 29.37 -1.68 -2.83
CA ILE A 116 29.45 -0.86 -1.61
C ILE A 116 28.82 -1.65 -0.46
N VAL A 117 29.53 -1.76 0.65
CA VAL A 117 29.08 -2.48 1.85
C VAL A 117 29.09 -1.54 3.04
N PHE A 118 27.90 -1.15 3.49
CA PHE A 118 27.68 -0.49 4.77
C PHE A 118 27.61 -1.56 5.85
N GLN A 119 28.73 -1.78 6.54
CA GLN A 119 28.80 -2.76 7.63
C GLN A 119 28.02 -2.28 8.86
N ASN A 120 28.14 -0.98 9.17
CA ASN A 120 27.53 -0.34 10.34
C ASN A 120 27.78 -1.16 11.62
N ASN A 121 29.01 -1.66 11.76
CA ASN A 121 29.41 -2.66 12.76
C ASN A 121 30.34 -2.12 13.85
N VAL A 122 30.75 -0.85 13.77
CA VAL A 122 31.35 -0.15 14.91
C VAL A 122 30.31 -0.13 16.03
N ASN A 123 30.73 -0.52 17.24
CA ASN A 123 29.95 -0.67 18.48
C ASN A 123 28.48 -0.19 18.38
N PRO A 124 27.45 -1.05 18.61
CA PRO A 124 26.03 -0.77 18.33
C PRO A 124 25.41 0.40 19.13
N ASN A 125 26.22 1.19 19.81
CA ASN A 125 25.81 2.40 20.47
C ASN A 125 25.37 3.47 19.46
N PHE A 126 24.39 4.26 19.88
CA PHE A 126 23.75 5.31 19.10
C PHE A 126 24.73 6.28 18.43
N GLU A 127 25.79 6.66 19.14
CA GLU A 127 26.79 7.65 18.69
C GLU A 127 27.49 7.29 17.38
N TYR A 128 27.64 5.99 17.09
CA TYR A 128 28.32 5.49 15.88
C TYR A 128 27.38 5.29 14.70
N SER A 129 26.08 5.55 14.89
CA SER A 129 25.04 5.25 13.90
C SER A 129 24.48 6.48 13.20
N VAL A 130 24.93 7.70 13.56
CA VAL A 130 24.39 8.97 13.04
C VAL A 130 25.26 9.56 11.93
N TYR A 131 24.85 9.31 10.71
CA TYR A 131 25.40 9.83 9.47
C TYR A 131 25.10 11.34 9.31
N PRO A 132 25.85 12.06 8.45
CA PRO A 132 25.49 13.42 8.04
C PRO A 132 24.11 13.44 7.35
N GLY A 133 23.52 14.62 7.21
CA GLY A 133 22.19 14.75 6.59
C GLY A 133 22.13 14.36 5.11
N ALA A 134 23.26 14.37 4.40
CA ALA A 134 23.34 13.92 3.01
C ALA A 134 24.28 12.72 2.84
N VAL A 135 23.74 11.61 2.34
CA VAL A 135 24.48 10.39 2.00
C VAL A 135 24.15 9.97 0.58
N LYS A 136 25.19 9.84 -0.25
CA LYS A 136 25.08 9.28 -1.60
C LYS A 136 26.00 8.07 -1.72
N ALA A 137 25.49 6.99 -2.29
CA ALA A 137 26.24 5.79 -2.61
C ALA A 137 25.92 5.37 -4.05
N THR A 138 26.94 5.22 -4.88
CA THR A 138 26.79 4.81 -6.27
C THR A 138 27.73 3.65 -6.60
N ALA A 139 27.16 2.45 -6.74
CA ALA A 139 27.84 1.26 -7.24
C ALA A 139 27.55 1.12 -8.74
N TRP A 140 28.44 1.65 -9.59
CA TRP A 140 28.23 1.75 -11.04
C TRP A 140 28.09 0.41 -11.76
N SER A 141 28.66 -0.66 -11.18
CA SER A 141 28.57 -2.02 -11.73
C SER A 141 27.99 -3.03 -10.74
N GLY A 142 28.27 -2.88 -9.44
CA GLY A 142 27.94 -3.87 -8.41
C GLY A 142 26.68 -3.59 -7.60
N ASP A 143 26.65 -4.21 -6.42
CA ASP A 143 25.57 -4.16 -5.44
C ASP A 143 25.83 -3.08 -4.37
N ILE A 144 24.77 -2.67 -3.67
CA ILE A 144 24.83 -1.99 -2.38
C ILE A 144 24.28 -2.92 -1.30
N ASN A 145 25.07 -3.13 -0.24
CA ASN A 145 24.74 -3.95 0.92
C ASN A 145 24.60 -3.07 2.18
N ILE A 146 23.45 -3.11 2.84
CA ILE A 146 23.21 -2.40 4.11
C ILE A 146 23.07 -3.44 5.22
N ASN A 147 24.13 -3.70 5.97
CA ASN A 147 24.17 -4.84 6.88
C ASN A 147 23.46 -4.56 8.22
N LYS A 148 23.50 -3.32 8.71
CA LYS A 148 22.89 -2.89 9.97
C LYS A 148 22.34 -1.46 9.86
N SER A 149 21.57 -1.06 10.86
CA SER A 149 20.87 0.21 10.89
C SER A 149 21.77 1.42 10.73
N MET A 150 21.19 2.51 10.22
CA MET A 150 21.81 3.83 10.14
C MET A 150 20.74 4.91 10.23
N ALA A 151 21.09 6.05 10.83
CA ALA A 151 20.24 7.24 10.86
C ALA A 151 21.01 8.43 10.27
N LEU A 152 20.38 9.20 9.40
CA LEU A 152 20.91 10.47 8.90
C LEU A 152 20.41 11.60 9.80
N TYR A 153 21.32 12.53 10.10
CA TYR A 153 21.00 13.74 10.83
C TYR A 153 19.96 14.58 10.06
N PRO A 154 18.95 15.17 10.73
CA PRO A 154 17.95 15.99 10.06
C PRO A 154 18.59 17.22 9.40
N SER A 155 18.32 17.45 8.13
CA SER A 155 18.80 18.62 7.38
C SER A 155 17.82 19.02 6.28
N ALA A 156 17.62 20.32 6.10
CA ALA A 156 16.79 20.84 5.01
C ALA A 156 17.35 20.57 3.61
N HIS A 157 18.67 20.34 3.51
CA HIS A 157 19.34 19.91 2.28
C HIS A 157 19.75 18.43 2.34
N GLY A 158 19.25 17.70 3.34
CA GLY A 158 19.51 16.29 3.49
C GLY A 158 18.98 15.48 2.32
N GLN A 159 19.68 14.39 2.01
CA GLN A 159 19.29 13.48 0.94
C GLN A 159 19.88 12.09 1.19
N LEU A 160 19.11 11.06 0.84
CA LEU A 160 19.59 9.68 0.77
C LEU A 160 19.50 9.20 -0.68
N GLN A 161 20.64 8.89 -1.29
CA GLN A 161 20.72 8.30 -2.63
C GLN A 161 21.51 6.99 -2.58
N LEU A 162 20.84 5.87 -2.85
CA LEU A 162 21.45 4.55 -2.99
C LEU A 162 21.23 4.06 -4.42
N LEU A 163 22.28 4.13 -5.24
CA LEU A 163 22.24 3.84 -6.67
C LEU A 163 23.13 2.63 -6.98
N ALA A 164 22.54 1.45 -7.13
CA ALA A 164 23.24 0.23 -7.52
C ALA A 164 22.93 -0.10 -8.98
N ASN A 165 23.93 -0.54 -9.74
CA ASN A 165 23.65 -1.09 -11.07
C ASN A 165 23.04 -2.49 -10.98
N SER A 166 23.50 -3.29 -10.02
CA SER A 166 22.99 -4.64 -9.77
C SER A 166 21.89 -4.58 -8.69
N ASN A 167 22.17 -5.00 -7.45
CA ASN A 167 21.13 -5.16 -6.42
C ASN A 167 21.32 -4.22 -5.22
N ILE A 168 20.22 -3.93 -4.54
CA ILE A 168 20.24 -3.34 -3.19
C ILE A 168 19.69 -4.39 -2.23
N LYS A 169 20.49 -4.77 -1.23
CA LYS A 169 20.17 -5.85 -0.28
C LYS A 169 20.69 -5.57 1.12
N SER A 170 20.27 -6.40 2.07
CA SER A 170 20.73 -6.38 3.45
C SER A 170 21.24 -7.76 3.86
N ALA A 171 22.20 -7.79 4.79
CA ALA A 171 22.62 -9.01 5.46
C ALA A 171 21.63 -9.47 6.55
N ALA A 172 20.54 -8.71 6.79
CA ALA A 172 19.53 -9.04 7.78
C ALA A 172 18.87 -10.40 7.48
N THR A 173 18.78 -11.24 8.51
CA THR A 173 18.10 -12.54 8.45
C THR A 173 16.75 -12.51 9.15
N ALA A 174 16.03 -13.63 9.14
CA ALA A 174 14.75 -13.74 9.84
C ALA A 174 14.84 -13.32 11.32
N GLY A 175 13.89 -12.49 11.76
CA GLY A 175 13.84 -11.93 13.12
C GLY A 175 14.76 -10.74 13.38
N GLN A 176 15.55 -10.30 12.39
CA GLN A 176 16.38 -9.10 12.51
C GLN A 176 15.68 -7.88 11.91
N THR A 177 15.81 -6.75 12.60
CA THR A 177 15.33 -5.44 12.16
C THR A 177 16.52 -4.56 11.78
N VAL A 178 16.45 -3.95 10.59
CA VAL A 178 17.40 -2.95 10.11
C VAL A 178 16.63 -1.69 9.74
N SER A 179 16.97 -0.57 10.34
CA SER A 179 16.36 0.73 10.05
C SER A 179 17.31 1.61 9.24
N ILE A 180 16.81 2.16 8.14
CA ILE A 180 17.47 3.21 7.38
C ILE A 180 16.63 4.46 7.59
N ASN A 181 17.07 5.32 8.50
CA ASN A 181 16.31 6.50 8.93
C ASN A 181 16.86 7.77 8.29
N VAL A 182 16.03 8.51 7.55
CA VAL A 182 16.28 9.92 7.24
C VAL A 182 15.45 10.73 8.23
N SER A 183 16.10 11.29 9.25
CA SER A 183 15.37 11.87 10.38
C SER A 183 14.65 13.16 10.00
N ASP A 184 13.41 13.30 10.49
CA ASP A 184 12.61 14.53 10.44
C ASP A 184 12.62 15.31 11.77
N ALA A 185 13.49 14.95 12.71
CA ALA A 185 13.53 15.62 13.99
C ALA A 185 13.96 17.08 13.83
N ASP A 186 13.46 17.96 14.71
CA ASP A 186 13.90 19.35 14.71
C ASP A 186 15.39 19.43 15.10
N PRO A 187 16.29 19.86 14.18
CA PRO A 187 17.72 19.93 14.46
C PRO A 187 18.05 20.93 15.58
N ALA A 188 17.19 21.94 15.83
CA ALA A 188 17.37 22.89 16.93
C ALA A 188 17.17 22.25 18.32
N LEU A 189 16.45 21.12 18.38
CA LEU A 189 16.23 20.35 19.61
C LEU A 189 17.29 19.25 19.82
N LEU A 190 18.27 19.16 18.92
CA LEU A 190 19.43 18.29 19.07
C LEU A 190 20.62 19.07 19.67
N PRO A 191 21.48 18.41 20.46
CA PRO A 191 22.69 19.01 20.98
C PRO A 191 23.55 19.62 19.87
N ASN A 192 24.00 20.86 20.05
CA ASN A 192 24.85 21.56 19.08
C ASN A 192 25.98 22.30 19.82
N PRO A 193 26.96 22.92 19.14
CA PRO A 193 28.12 23.52 19.82
C PRO A 193 27.78 24.63 20.81
N SER A 194 26.61 25.29 20.67
CA SER A 194 26.14 26.32 21.60
C SER A 194 25.33 25.77 22.79
N SER A 195 24.86 24.54 22.69
CA SER A 195 24.05 23.83 23.68
C SER A 195 24.44 22.35 23.76
N ALA A 196 25.69 22.11 24.14
CA ALA A 196 26.23 20.76 24.30
C ALA A 196 25.58 20.01 25.46
N ALA A 197 25.50 18.69 25.35
CA ALA A 197 24.82 17.82 26.30
C ALA A 197 25.79 16.97 27.12
N GLY A 198 25.52 16.81 28.42
CA GLY A 198 26.21 15.83 29.26
C GLY A 198 25.79 14.38 28.99
N SER A 199 24.62 14.17 28.37
CA SER A 199 24.05 12.87 27.99
C SER A 199 23.20 13.05 26.74
N LEU A 200 23.18 12.04 25.86
CA LEU A 200 22.26 11.98 24.70
C LEU A 200 20.91 11.33 25.05
N GLU A 201 20.85 10.76 26.26
CA GLU A 201 19.66 10.17 26.86
C GLU A 201 19.03 11.09 27.87
N GLY A 202 17.70 11.14 27.89
CA GLY A 202 16.95 12.01 28.78
C GLY A 202 15.48 11.67 28.98
N SER A 203 14.85 12.40 29.90
CA SER A 203 13.42 12.41 30.19
C SER A 203 12.92 13.86 30.26
N ILE A 204 11.64 14.08 29.90
CA ILE A 204 10.99 15.41 29.95
C ILE A 204 11.06 16.01 31.36
N GLN A 205 11.02 15.17 32.40
CA GLN A 205 11.00 15.61 33.81
C GLN A 205 12.36 16.12 34.30
N ASP A 206 13.45 15.68 33.68
CA ASP A 206 14.82 15.96 34.15
C ASP A 206 15.49 17.10 33.37
N GLY A 207 14.78 17.74 32.43
CA GLY A 207 15.34 18.77 31.54
C GLY A 207 16.43 18.27 30.59
N LEU A 208 16.47 16.95 30.37
CA LEU A 208 17.59 16.25 29.74
C LEU A 208 17.30 16.00 28.25
N ILE A 209 18.33 16.19 27.41
CA ILE A 209 18.22 16.15 25.95
C ILE A 209 17.88 14.73 25.46
N ARG A 210 16.81 14.60 24.68
CA ARG A 210 16.24 13.33 24.16
C ARG A 210 16.78 12.97 22.78
N ALA A 211 18.08 13.14 22.54
CA ALA A 211 18.65 13.02 21.19
C ALA A 211 18.48 11.62 20.58
N ARG A 212 18.64 10.56 21.37
CA ARG A 212 18.40 9.19 20.90
C ARG A 212 16.96 8.99 20.45
N GLU A 213 16.00 9.37 21.27
CA GLU A 213 14.57 9.17 20.95
C GLU A 213 14.13 10.01 19.74
N ARG A 214 14.70 11.21 19.56
CA ARG A 214 14.45 12.05 18.37
C ARG A 214 14.96 11.42 17.07
N LEU A 215 16.10 10.75 17.13
CA LEU A 215 16.74 10.12 15.97
C LEU A 215 16.37 8.63 15.81
N ASP A 216 15.62 8.07 16.76
CA ASP A 216 15.07 6.72 16.70
C ASP A 216 13.67 6.75 16.07
N PRO A 217 13.49 6.20 14.86
CA PRO A 217 12.21 6.22 14.16
C PRO A 217 11.15 5.31 14.81
N PHE A 218 11.52 4.46 15.77
CA PHE A 218 10.58 3.60 16.49
C PHE A 218 9.99 4.28 17.73
N THR A 219 10.44 5.48 18.07
CA THR A 219 9.85 6.27 19.16
C THR A 219 8.38 6.57 18.83
N PRO A 220 7.42 6.18 19.69
CA PRO A 220 5.98 6.28 19.39
C PRO A 220 5.43 7.71 19.53
N LEU A 221 6.26 8.67 19.92
CA LEU A 221 5.87 10.05 20.20
C LEU A 221 6.17 10.95 19.00
N SER A 222 5.14 11.29 18.24
CA SER A 222 5.28 12.04 16.99
C SER A 222 5.94 13.41 17.15
N ASN A 223 5.60 14.15 18.21
CA ASN A 223 6.22 15.44 18.55
C ASN A 223 7.71 15.36 18.95
N ILE A 224 8.25 14.15 19.02
CA ILE A 224 9.68 13.91 19.27
C ILE A 224 10.42 13.68 17.95
N VAL A 225 9.88 12.79 17.12
CA VAL A 225 10.55 12.34 15.89
C VAL A 225 10.26 13.22 14.68
N HIS A 226 9.26 14.10 14.76
CA HIS A 226 8.92 15.07 13.71
C HIS A 226 9.08 16.52 14.20
N ALA A 227 9.66 17.35 13.35
CA ALA A 227 9.73 18.79 13.52
C ALA A 227 8.35 19.44 13.32
N LEU A 228 8.11 20.56 14.01
CA LEU A 228 6.89 21.38 13.81
C LEU A 228 6.80 21.98 12.40
N VAL A 229 7.96 22.19 11.76
CA VAL A 229 8.08 22.51 10.34
C VAL A 229 8.88 21.37 9.73
N PRO A 230 8.30 20.55 8.80
CA PRO A 230 8.99 19.39 8.26
C PRO A 230 10.34 19.79 7.67
N THR A 231 11.37 19.03 8.00
CA THR A 231 12.76 19.39 7.70
C THR A 231 13.00 19.58 6.20
N HIS A 232 12.34 18.77 5.36
CA HIS A 232 12.46 18.82 3.90
C HIS A 232 11.36 19.64 3.21
N PHE A 233 10.59 20.46 3.93
CA PHE A 233 9.51 21.23 3.34
C PHE A 233 10.00 22.20 2.26
N GLY A 234 9.38 22.17 1.08
CA GLY A 234 9.77 23.00 -0.07
C GLY A 234 11.06 22.56 -0.78
N SER A 235 11.65 21.42 -0.40
CA SER A 235 12.80 20.84 -1.08
C SER A 235 12.36 19.90 -2.20
N ASP A 236 12.98 20.02 -3.37
CA ASP A 236 12.80 19.06 -4.48
C ASP A 236 13.65 17.79 -4.30
N ALA A 237 14.52 17.75 -3.27
CA ALA A 237 15.36 16.59 -3.00
C ALA A 237 14.50 15.41 -2.53
N LYS A 238 14.65 14.27 -3.20
CA LYS A 238 13.94 13.03 -2.88
C LYS A 238 14.90 11.99 -2.36
N THR A 239 14.40 11.13 -1.47
CA THR A 239 15.10 9.88 -1.16
C THR A 239 15.00 8.94 -2.38
N MET A 240 16.15 8.45 -2.86
CA MET A 240 16.23 7.58 -4.04
C MET A 240 16.94 6.27 -3.70
N VAL A 241 16.27 5.15 -3.93
CA VAL A 241 16.81 3.80 -3.76
C VAL A 241 16.59 3.06 -5.08
N ILE A 242 17.65 2.95 -5.87
CA ILE A 242 17.56 2.49 -7.27
C ILE A 242 18.53 1.34 -7.52
N ALA A 243 17.99 0.20 -7.96
CA ALA A 243 18.71 -0.92 -8.52
C ALA A 243 18.47 -0.95 -10.04
N ASN A 244 19.40 -0.41 -10.84
CA ASN A 244 19.21 -0.16 -12.28
C ASN A 244 18.80 -1.41 -13.08
N LYS A 245 19.54 -2.52 -12.91
CA LYS A 245 19.31 -3.77 -13.66
C LYS A 245 18.95 -4.97 -12.77
N GLY A 246 19.11 -4.85 -11.45
CA GLY A 246 18.85 -5.92 -10.50
C GLY A 246 17.63 -5.67 -9.63
N ASP A 247 17.67 -6.26 -8.45
CA ASP A 247 16.56 -6.30 -7.50
C ASP A 247 16.82 -5.35 -6.31
N ILE A 248 15.74 -4.81 -5.73
CA ILE A 248 15.75 -4.32 -4.35
C ILE A 248 15.12 -5.42 -3.50
N GLY A 249 15.91 -6.12 -2.70
CA GLY A 249 15.42 -7.36 -2.07
C GLY A 249 15.97 -7.65 -0.70
N PHE A 250 15.07 -8.03 0.20
CA PHE A 250 15.37 -8.39 1.58
C PHE A 250 14.92 -9.82 1.90
N ALA A 251 15.65 -10.48 2.80
CA ALA A 251 15.40 -11.88 3.14
C ALA A 251 14.01 -12.05 3.78
N PRO A 252 13.28 -13.14 3.47
CA PRO A 252 12.01 -13.43 4.14
C PRO A 252 12.16 -13.46 5.66
N GLY A 253 11.26 -12.77 6.36
CA GLY A 253 11.25 -12.67 7.83
C GLY A 253 12.23 -11.67 8.41
N SER A 254 13.09 -11.04 7.60
CA SER A 254 13.81 -9.84 8.00
C SER A 254 12.90 -8.61 7.85
N GLN A 255 13.14 -7.58 8.66
CA GLN A 255 12.44 -6.31 8.57
C GLN A 255 13.44 -5.20 8.28
N VAL A 256 13.60 -4.88 6.99
CA VAL A 256 14.46 -3.77 6.55
C VAL A 256 13.56 -2.59 6.19
N THR A 257 13.44 -1.65 7.12
CA THR A 257 12.51 -0.52 7.02
C THR A 257 13.23 0.77 6.68
N PHE A 258 12.78 1.43 5.62
CA PHE A 258 13.17 2.80 5.30
C PHE A 258 12.19 3.77 5.97
N PHE A 259 12.72 4.73 6.73
CA PHE A 259 11.97 5.84 7.30
C PHE A 259 12.37 7.10 6.54
N VAL A 260 11.44 7.65 5.76
CA VAL A 260 11.72 8.77 4.86
C VAL A 260 10.72 9.91 5.07
N PRO A 261 11.19 11.15 5.26
CA PRO A 261 10.33 12.24 5.69
C PRO A 261 9.78 13.05 4.51
N ASN A 262 10.00 12.59 3.28
CA ASN A 262 9.62 13.26 2.05
C ASN A 262 9.29 12.26 0.94
N ALA A 263 8.78 12.78 -0.18
CA ALA A 263 8.50 12.00 -1.37
C ALA A 263 9.73 11.19 -1.80
N SER A 264 9.55 9.90 -2.08
CA SER A 264 10.66 8.96 -2.29
C SER A 264 10.46 8.06 -3.51
N GLU A 265 11.57 7.56 -4.06
CA GLU A 265 11.59 6.66 -5.22
C GLU A 265 12.36 5.37 -4.90
N PHE A 266 11.66 4.23 -5.03
CA PHE A 266 12.22 2.88 -4.94
C PHE A 266 12.06 2.20 -6.31
N ILE A 267 13.15 2.05 -7.06
CA ILE A 267 13.09 1.60 -8.45
C ILE A 267 14.03 0.40 -8.66
N ALA A 268 13.49 -0.73 -9.09
CA ALA A 268 14.27 -1.90 -9.46
C ALA A 268 14.07 -2.23 -10.95
N GLY A 269 15.17 -2.50 -11.67
CA GLY A 269 15.12 -2.97 -13.06
C GLY A 269 14.48 -4.35 -13.21
N ARG A 270 14.43 -5.12 -12.12
CA ARG A 270 13.80 -6.45 -12.08
C ARG A 270 12.76 -6.54 -10.97
N ASP A 271 13.10 -7.05 -9.80
CA ASP A 271 12.11 -7.36 -8.76
C ASP A 271 12.30 -6.48 -7.50
N ILE A 272 11.21 -6.14 -6.81
CA ILE A 272 11.23 -5.61 -5.44
C ILE A 272 10.71 -6.69 -4.49
N LYS A 273 11.46 -7.05 -3.45
CA LYS A 273 11.17 -8.16 -2.55
C LYS A 273 11.19 -7.74 -1.07
N ASN A 274 10.08 -7.93 -0.37
CA ASN A 274 9.91 -7.66 1.07
C ASN A 274 10.33 -6.24 1.50
N LEU A 275 10.05 -5.22 0.68
CA LEU A 275 10.34 -3.82 1.02
C LEU A 275 9.45 -3.36 2.18
N SER A 276 10.04 -2.77 3.22
CA SER A 276 9.29 -2.07 4.28
C SER A 276 9.58 -0.57 4.20
N LEU A 277 8.53 0.25 4.19
CA LEU A 277 8.59 1.70 4.03
C LEU A 277 7.63 2.37 5.02
N SER A 278 8.15 3.33 5.79
CA SER A 278 7.40 4.33 6.51
C SER A 278 7.79 5.70 5.94
N GLY A 279 6.94 6.25 5.08
CA GLY A 279 7.22 7.46 4.32
C GLY A 279 6.27 8.62 4.66
N GLN A 280 6.61 9.81 4.17
CA GLN A 280 5.72 10.98 4.20
C GLN A 280 5.74 11.71 2.86
N ASN A 281 4.59 12.22 2.44
CA ASN A 281 4.50 13.28 1.45
C ASN A 281 4.22 14.60 2.20
N LEU A 282 4.90 15.68 1.81
CA LEU A 282 4.81 16.98 2.46
C LEU A 282 3.86 17.94 1.71
N SER A 283 3.47 17.60 0.48
CA SER A 283 2.58 18.40 -0.36
C SER A 283 1.57 17.52 -1.12
N VAL A 284 0.39 18.08 -1.44
CA VAL A 284 -0.59 17.47 -2.35
C VAL A 284 -0.05 17.15 -3.75
N SER A 285 1.05 17.79 -4.15
CA SER A 285 1.70 17.56 -5.45
C SER A 285 2.73 16.43 -5.43
N ASP A 286 3.07 15.94 -4.23
CA ASP A 286 4.10 14.93 -4.02
C ASP A 286 3.65 13.57 -4.54
N THR A 287 4.65 12.79 -4.95
CA THR A 287 4.45 11.44 -5.45
C THR A 287 5.58 10.57 -4.95
N THR A 288 5.23 9.60 -4.11
CA THR A 288 6.11 8.50 -3.69
C THR A 288 5.90 7.32 -4.62
N ARG A 289 6.98 6.72 -5.13
CA ARG A 289 6.97 5.73 -6.21
C ARG A 289 7.74 4.47 -5.84
N ILE A 290 7.11 3.31 -6.03
CA ILE A 290 7.70 1.98 -5.88
C ILE A 290 7.51 1.23 -7.21
N LEU A 291 8.59 1.04 -7.96
CA LEU A 291 8.56 0.56 -9.33
C LEU A 291 9.46 -0.67 -9.51
N ALA A 292 8.90 -1.76 -10.02
CA ALA A 292 9.65 -2.94 -10.42
C ALA A 292 9.51 -3.19 -11.92
N GLY A 293 10.62 -3.39 -12.63
CA GLY A 293 10.61 -3.77 -14.05
C GLY A 293 9.91 -5.12 -14.30
N ARG A 294 9.78 -5.96 -13.27
CA ARG A 294 9.10 -7.26 -13.30
C ARG A 294 8.11 -7.42 -12.16
N ASP A 295 8.54 -7.83 -10.97
CA ASP A 295 7.61 -8.26 -9.91
C ASP A 295 7.83 -7.51 -8.59
N ILE A 296 6.75 -7.18 -7.89
CA ILE A 296 6.78 -6.77 -6.48
C ILE A 296 6.24 -7.93 -5.64
N VAL A 297 7.04 -8.46 -4.72
CA VAL A 297 6.71 -9.69 -4.00
C VAL A 297 6.98 -9.54 -2.50
N TYR A 298 5.98 -9.91 -1.71
CA TYR A 298 6.11 -10.16 -0.28
C TYR A 298 5.92 -11.65 -0.02
N ASN A 299 6.91 -12.26 0.62
CA ASN A 299 6.87 -13.69 0.88
C ASN A 299 5.88 -14.03 2.00
N THR A 300 5.10 -15.09 1.79
CA THR A 300 4.36 -15.79 2.83
C THR A 300 5.24 -16.89 3.38
N GLN A 301 5.67 -16.79 4.63
CA GLN A 301 6.44 -17.84 5.28
C GLN A 301 5.49 -18.83 5.96
N ILE A 302 5.70 -20.12 5.72
CA ILE A 302 4.89 -21.20 6.30
C ILE A 302 5.85 -22.16 7.02
N ASN A 303 5.57 -22.52 8.27
CA ASN A 303 6.36 -23.50 9.01
C ASN A 303 6.02 -24.95 8.58
N ALA A 304 6.75 -25.94 9.11
CA ALA A 304 6.53 -27.35 8.81
C ALA A 304 5.13 -27.88 9.17
N ASP A 305 4.47 -27.25 10.14
CA ASP A 305 3.11 -27.57 10.58
C ASP A 305 2.02 -26.87 9.74
N GLY A 306 2.42 -26.21 8.65
CA GLY A 306 1.51 -25.45 7.79
C GLY A 306 1.12 -24.08 8.35
N VAL A 307 1.84 -23.58 9.36
CA VAL A 307 1.54 -22.30 10.03
C VAL A 307 2.14 -21.12 9.30
N VAL A 308 1.31 -20.16 8.88
CA VAL A 308 1.77 -18.91 8.26
C VAL A 308 2.35 -17.99 9.32
N PHE A 309 3.58 -17.49 9.14
CA PHE A 309 4.17 -16.47 10.02
C PHE A 309 3.66 -15.06 9.69
N SER A 310 3.61 -14.18 10.69
CA SER A 310 3.29 -12.78 10.45
C SER A 310 4.42 -12.17 9.63
N ASN A 311 4.05 -11.50 8.56
CA ASN A 311 4.95 -10.65 7.81
C ASN A 311 4.54 -9.21 8.10
N ASP A 312 5.36 -8.53 8.92
CA ASP A 312 5.10 -7.16 9.37
C ASP A 312 5.69 -6.12 8.41
N ASN A 313 6.27 -6.56 7.28
CA ASN A 313 6.66 -5.63 6.23
C ASN A 313 5.40 -4.94 5.69
N GLN A 314 5.50 -3.63 5.50
CA GLN A 314 4.41 -2.78 5.03
C GLN A 314 4.92 -1.60 4.23
N VAL A 315 4.02 -1.00 3.46
CA VAL A 315 4.22 0.34 2.91
C VAL A 315 3.20 1.25 3.59
N GLN A 316 3.67 2.13 4.46
CA GLN A 316 2.87 3.14 5.12
C GLN A 316 3.32 4.54 4.67
N LEU A 317 2.37 5.39 4.29
CA LEU A 317 2.65 6.75 3.83
C LEU A 317 1.76 7.78 4.55
N GLY A 318 2.38 8.76 5.21
CA GLY A 318 1.71 9.95 5.75
C GLY A 318 1.58 11.08 4.73
N GLY A 319 0.66 12.01 4.99
CA GLY A 319 0.39 13.19 4.18
C GLY A 319 -0.40 12.92 2.90
N ALA A 320 -0.70 13.99 2.16
CA ALA A 320 -1.49 13.99 0.94
C ALA A 320 -0.67 13.60 -0.31
N GLY A 321 -1.24 13.80 -1.51
CA GLY A 321 -0.56 13.50 -2.78
C GLY A 321 -0.80 12.06 -3.24
N GLN A 322 0.25 11.41 -3.76
CA GLN A 322 0.13 10.09 -4.41
C GLN A 322 1.14 9.06 -3.90
N LEU A 323 0.68 7.81 -3.78
CA LEU A 323 1.50 6.60 -3.64
C LEU A 323 1.30 5.72 -4.88
N GLN A 324 2.35 5.58 -5.68
CA GLN A 324 2.35 4.76 -6.90
C GLN A 324 3.16 3.48 -6.69
N ILE A 325 2.54 2.31 -6.89
CA ILE A 325 3.18 1.00 -6.75
C ILE A 325 2.96 0.20 -8.02
N PHE A 326 3.98 0.12 -8.89
CA PHE A 326 3.86 -0.41 -10.23
C PHE A 326 4.84 -1.55 -10.50
N ALA A 327 4.36 -2.59 -11.19
CA ALA A 327 5.17 -3.72 -11.62
C ALA A 327 4.95 -4.04 -13.10
N GLY A 328 6.02 -4.39 -13.82
CA GLY A 328 5.94 -4.82 -15.21
C GLY A 328 5.12 -6.12 -15.38
N ARG A 329 5.09 -6.97 -14.35
CA ARG A 329 4.35 -8.24 -14.30
C ARG A 329 3.49 -8.31 -13.05
N ASN A 330 3.92 -8.97 -11.99
CA ASN A 330 3.02 -9.28 -10.88
C ASN A 330 3.26 -8.38 -9.67
N ILE A 331 2.19 -8.05 -8.97
CA ILE A 331 2.25 -7.53 -7.60
C ILE A 331 1.62 -8.57 -6.69
N ASN A 332 2.41 -9.14 -5.79
CA ASN A 332 1.95 -10.09 -4.79
C ASN A 332 2.29 -9.59 -3.38
N LEU A 333 1.29 -9.12 -2.63
CA LEU A 333 1.47 -8.63 -1.26
C LEU A 333 1.53 -9.75 -0.21
N GLY A 334 1.35 -11.02 -0.61
CA GLY A 334 1.51 -12.17 0.28
C GLY A 334 0.70 -12.04 1.58
N ALA A 335 1.36 -12.35 2.70
CA ALA A 335 0.84 -12.18 4.06
C ALA A 335 1.36 -10.91 4.79
N SER A 336 1.87 -9.95 4.00
CA SER A 336 2.41 -8.68 4.54
C SER A 336 1.34 -7.86 5.27
N ALA A 337 1.77 -6.88 6.07
CA ALA A 337 0.86 -5.91 6.69
C ALA A 337 0.20 -4.97 5.67
N GLY A 338 0.69 -4.98 4.41
CA GLY A 338 0.01 -4.39 3.25
C GLY A 338 0.43 -2.96 2.95
N VAL A 339 -0.45 -2.26 2.25
CA VAL A 339 -0.24 -0.88 1.80
C VAL A 339 -1.25 0.03 2.49
N GLN A 340 -0.78 1.13 3.06
CA GLN A 340 -1.61 2.06 3.82
C GLN A 340 -1.21 3.52 3.60
N THR A 341 -2.19 4.40 3.46
CA THR A 341 -2.01 5.84 3.65
C THR A 341 -2.75 6.31 4.90
N ILE A 342 -2.11 7.20 5.66
CA ILE A 342 -2.54 7.56 7.03
C ILE A 342 -2.75 9.06 7.25
N GLY A 343 -2.68 9.90 6.20
CA GLY A 343 -2.83 11.36 6.35
C GLY A 343 -1.88 11.90 7.43
N ASN A 344 -2.43 12.67 8.37
CA ASN A 344 -1.68 13.26 9.48
C ASN A 344 -1.79 12.48 10.81
N ILE A 345 -2.27 11.23 10.78
CA ILE A 345 -2.49 10.43 12.00
C ILE A 345 -1.21 10.27 12.81
N PHE A 346 -0.07 10.01 12.17
CA PHE A 346 1.19 9.92 12.90
C PHE A 346 1.85 11.29 13.06
N ASN A 347 2.01 12.03 11.97
CA ASN A 347 2.58 13.38 11.99
C ASN A 347 1.47 14.43 11.80
N PRO A 348 1.01 15.10 12.88
CA PRO A 348 -0.14 16.02 12.84
C PRO A 348 0.12 17.29 12.03
N VAL A 349 1.38 17.59 11.68
CA VAL A 349 1.78 18.75 10.87
C VAL A 349 1.42 18.57 9.39
N LEU A 350 1.22 17.32 8.95
CA LEU A 350 0.85 17.02 7.57
C LEU A 350 -0.62 17.36 7.28
N ASP A 351 -0.97 17.36 5.99
CA ASP A 351 -2.36 17.41 5.56
C ASP A 351 -3.18 16.28 6.19
N SER A 352 -4.39 16.61 6.65
CA SER A 352 -5.31 15.64 7.24
C SER A 352 -5.83 14.62 6.22
N THR A 353 -5.79 14.95 4.92
CA THR A 353 -6.17 13.99 3.88
C THR A 353 -4.99 13.11 3.49
N GLY A 354 -5.19 11.79 3.50
CA GLY A 354 -4.20 10.82 3.05
C GLY A 354 -3.95 10.85 1.54
N ALA A 355 -2.75 10.41 1.14
CA ALA A 355 -2.42 10.20 -0.26
C ALA A 355 -3.37 9.18 -0.91
N SER A 356 -3.65 9.38 -2.20
CA SER A 356 -4.32 8.33 -2.99
C SER A 356 -3.33 7.23 -3.34
N ILE A 357 -3.80 5.99 -3.40
CA ILE A 357 -3.01 4.80 -3.72
C ILE A 357 -3.33 4.38 -5.16
N SER A 358 -2.29 4.21 -5.99
CA SER A 358 -2.41 3.61 -7.31
C SER A 358 -1.52 2.38 -7.43
N LEU A 359 -2.13 1.19 -7.56
CA LEU A 359 -1.43 -0.08 -7.81
C LEU A 359 -1.68 -0.52 -9.24
N ALA A 360 -0.60 -0.80 -9.97
CA ALA A 360 -0.70 -1.32 -11.34
C ALA A 360 0.25 -2.49 -11.58
N ALA A 361 -0.32 -3.65 -11.87
CA ALA A 361 0.41 -4.84 -12.31
C ALA A 361 0.35 -4.96 -13.83
N GLY A 362 1.29 -5.67 -14.44
CA GLY A 362 1.27 -5.99 -15.86
C GLY A 362 1.69 -4.85 -16.79
N LEU A 363 2.40 -3.84 -16.32
CA LEU A 363 2.87 -2.69 -17.11
C LEU A 363 4.15 -2.95 -17.93
N SER A 364 4.34 -4.17 -18.44
CA SER A 364 5.52 -4.56 -19.24
C SER A 364 5.45 -4.14 -20.70
N ASP A 365 4.31 -3.63 -21.17
CA ASP A 365 4.10 -3.11 -22.53
C ASP A 365 3.81 -1.60 -22.48
N SER A 366 3.81 -0.92 -23.63
CA SER A 366 3.79 0.54 -23.71
C SER A 366 2.54 1.17 -23.07
N VAL A 367 2.68 2.17 -22.21
CA VAL A 367 1.58 3.02 -21.74
C VAL A 367 1.59 4.33 -22.53
N ASP A 368 0.53 4.65 -23.27
CA ASP A 368 0.48 5.82 -24.15
C ASP A 368 -0.17 7.03 -23.46
N THR A 369 0.61 7.66 -22.57
CA THR A 369 0.18 8.84 -21.84
C THR A 369 -0.07 10.03 -22.76
N ALA A 370 0.78 10.23 -23.78
CA ALA A 370 0.67 11.35 -24.71
C ALA A 370 -0.57 11.23 -25.61
N GLY A 371 -0.82 10.05 -26.18
CA GLY A 371 -2.00 9.76 -26.99
C GLY A 371 -3.29 9.87 -26.19
N PHE A 372 -3.30 9.36 -24.95
CA PHE A 372 -4.45 9.49 -24.05
C PHE A 372 -4.77 10.94 -23.71
N ILE A 373 -3.77 11.75 -23.35
CA ILE A 373 -3.96 13.19 -23.08
C ILE A 373 -4.54 13.87 -24.32
N LYS A 374 -3.96 13.63 -25.50
CA LYS A 374 -4.42 14.23 -26.77
C LYS A 374 -5.89 13.91 -27.09
N LYS A 375 -6.37 12.71 -26.70
CA LYS A 375 -7.75 12.29 -26.94
C LYS A 375 -8.76 13.04 -26.07
N TYR A 376 -8.42 13.31 -24.82
CA TYR A 376 -9.35 13.85 -23.82
C TYR A 376 -9.12 15.32 -23.45
N GLU A 377 -8.03 15.95 -23.89
CA GLU A 377 -7.68 17.34 -23.55
C GLU A 377 -8.70 18.39 -24.02
N THR A 378 -9.52 18.08 -25.01
CA THR A 378 -10.58 18.98 -25.51
C THR A 378 -11.91 18.78 -24.79
N ASP A 379 -12.07 17.71 -24.02
CA ASP A 379 -13.29 17.46 -23.26
C ASP A 379 -13.40 18.49 -22.12
N PRO A 380 -14.48 19.29 -22.06
CA PRO A 380 -14.68 20.28 -21.01
C PRO A 380 -14.55 19.72 -19.58
N LYS A 381 -14.85 18.42 -19.39
CA LYS A 381 -14.78 17.76 -18.08
C LYS A 381 -13.35 17.54 -17.58
N TYR A 382 -12.40 17.30 -18.48
CA TYR A 382 -11.02 16.94 -18.13
C TYR A 382 -10.00 18.01 -18.50
N LYS A 383 -10.43 19.03 -19.27
CA LYS A 383 -9.58 20.06 -19.86
C LYS A 383 -8.61 20.69 -18.86
N GLU A 384 -9.08 21.13 -17.70
CA GLU A 384 -8.24 21.80 -16.71
C GLU A 384 -7.10 20.90 -16.20
N GLN A 385 -7.43 19.65 -15.85
CA GLN A 385 -6.47 18.68 -15.31
C GLN A 385 -5.45 18.25 -16.38
N LEU A 386 -5.89 18.02 -17.62
CA LEU A 386 -5.03 17.54 -18.70
C LEU A 386 -4.18 18.66 -19.32
N GLN A 387 -4.65 19.91 -19.31
CA GLN A 387 -3.85 21.03 -19.81
C GLN A 387 -2.61 21.30 -18.96
N ALA A 388 -2.69 21.07 -17.64
CA ALA A 388 -1.55 21.17 -16.74
C ALA A 388 -0.41 20.19 -17.09
N LEU A 389 -0.75 19.05 -17.72
CA LEU A 389 0.23 18.02 -18.11
C LEU A 389 0.87 18.26 -19.48
N LYS A 390 0.34 19.17 -20.32
CA LYS A 390 0.85 19.39 -21.69
C LYS A 390 2.28 19.91 -21.73
N GLN A 391 2.64 20.74 -20.76
CA GLN A 391 3.96 21.39 -20.70
C GLN A 391 5.06 20.44 -20.19
N LEU A 392 4.67 19.26 -19.71
CA LEU A 392 5.62 18.26 -19.21
C LEU A 392 6.24 17.46 -20.37
N ASN A 393 7.47 17.01 -20.17
CA ASN A 393 8.06 15.99 -21.05
C ASN A 393 7.37 14.63 -20.83
N ASP A 394 7.64 13.67 -21.70
CA ASP A 394 6.93 12.37 -21.65
C ASP A 394 7.28 11.54 -20.40
N GLU A 395 8.48 11.70 -19.85
CA GLU A 395 8.89 11.05 -18.61
C GLU A 395 8.08 11.59 -17.42
N ASP A 396 7.89 12.89 -17.34
CA ASP A 396 7.12 13.55 -16.29
C ASP A 396 5.61 13.31 -16.45
N LYS A 397 5.11 13.18 -17.69
CA LYS A 397 3.74 12.69 -17.92
C LYS A 397 3.56 11.26 -17.41
N ALA A 398 4.54 10.38 -17.61
CA ALA A 398 4.48 9.01 -17.10
C ALA A 398 4.43 8.97 -15.56
N LYS A 399 5.03 9.96 -14.87
CA LYS A 399 4.91 10.12 -13.42
C LYS A 399 3.52 10.59 -12.96
N LYS A 400 2.67 11.07 -13.86
CA LYS A 400 1.31 11.57 -13.59
C LYS A 400 0.21 10.60 -14.05
N LEU A 401 0.51 9.31 -14.06
CA LEU A 401 -0.45 8.26 -14.43
C LEU A 401 -1.73 8.30 -13.56
N ASP A 402 -1.63 8.72 -12.30
CA ASP A 402 -2.78 8.89 -11.40
C ASP A 402 -3.85 9.84 -11.95
N VAL A 403 -3.45 10.96 -12.56
CA VAL A 403 -4.37 11.91 -13.19
C VAL A 403 -5.07 11.27 -14.39
N LEU A 404 -4.33 10.47 -15.17
CA LEU A 404 -4.87 9.78 -16.33
C LEU A 404 -5.82 8.65 -15.92
N LEU A 405 -5.53 7.95 -14.82
CA LEU A 405 -6.41 6.93 -14.25
C LEU A 405 -7.74 7.52 -13.78
N LYS A 406 -7.75 8.73 -13.21
CA LYS A 406 -9.01 9.42 -12.86
C LYS A 406 -9.91 9.63 -14.08
N VAL A 407 -9.33 10.06 -15.19
CA VAL A 407 -10.05 10.24 -16.47
C VAL A 407 -10.52 8.88 -17.01
N LEU A 408 -9.64 7.86 -17.00
CA LEU A 408 -9.98 6.51 -17.45
C LEU A 408 -11.19 5.93 -16.68
N PHE A 409 -11.16 5.99 -15.36
CA PHE A 409 -12.22 5.42 -14.53
C PHE A 409 -13.54 6.16 -14.68
N GLU A 410 -13.49 7.46 -14.92
CA GLU A 410 -14.70 8.24 -15.20
C GLU A 410 -15.33 7.87 -16.57
N GLU A 411 -14.51 7.63 -17.59
CA GLU A 411 -14.99 7.13 -18.90
C GLU A 411 -15.58 5.72 -18.81
N ILE A 412 -14.91 4.83 -18.06
CA ILE A 412 -15.37 3.48 -17.76
C ILE A 412 -16.71 3.51 -17.01
N LYS A 413 -16.84 4.36 -15.98
CA LYS A 413 -18.05 4.52 -15.17
C LYS A 413 -19.24 4.98 -16.00
N GLN A 414 -19.04 5.96 -16.88
CA GLN A 414 -20.09 6.45 -17.78
C GLN A 414 -20.48 5.40 -18.83
N SER A 415 -19.52 4.65 -19.36
CA SER A 415 -19.76 3.54 -20.28
C SER A 415 -20.60 2.44 -19.61
N ALA A 416 -20.21 2.02 -18.41
CA ALA A 416 -20.93 1.04 -17.60
C ALA A 416 -22.36 1.49 -17.26
N SER A 417 -22.53 2.73 -16.82
CA SER A 417 -23.84 3.28 -16.47
C SER A 417 -24.79 3.32 -17.66
N SER A 418 -24.29 3.69 -18.84
CA SER A 418 -25.08 3.72 -20.06
C SER A 418 -25.47 2.31 -20.50
N ALA A 419 -24.53 1.35 -20.44
CA ALA A 419 -24.78 -0.04 -20.81
C ALA A 419 -25.75 -0.75 -19.86
N ALA A 420 -25.68 -0.47 -18.55
CA ALA A 420 -26.60 -1.05 -17.55
C ALA A 420 -28.07 -0.64 -17.80
N ALA A 421 -28.30 0.59 -18.26
CA ALA A 421 -29.63 1.12 -18.54
C ALA A 421 -30.20 0.67 -19.91
N ALA A 422 -29.38 0.11 -20.78
CA ALA A 422 -29.76 -0.25 -22.14
C ALA A 422 -30.17 -1.72 -22.28
N PRO A 423 -31.05 -2.04 -23.25
CA PRO A 423 -31.31 -3.42 -23.67
C PRO A 423 -30.03 -4.11 -24.15
N GLU A 424 -29.95 -5.42 -23.97
CA GLU A 424 -28.76 -6.24 -24.26
C GLU A 424 -28.17 -6.00 -25.67
N ALA A 425 -29.02 -5.93 -26.69
CA ALA A 425 -28.63 -5.70 -28.08
C ALA A 425 -27.88 -4.37 -28.33
N GLN A 426 -28.02 -3.38 -27.44
CA GLN A 426 -27.38 -2.07 -27.56
C GLN A 426 -26.13 -1.93 -26.67
N ARG A 427 -25.90 -2.85 -25.72
CA ARG A 427 -24.81 -2.76 -24.74
C ARG A 427 -23.43 -2.77 -25.37
N SER A 428 -23.22 -3.58 -26.41
CA SER A 428 -21.93 -3.69 -27.11
C SER A 428 -21.41 -2.33 -27.60
N LYS A 429 -22.29 -1.51 -28.20
CA LYS A 429 -21.94 -0.15 -28.65
C LYS A 429 -21.61 0.80 -27.50
N LEU A 430 -22.27 0.64 -26.36
CA LEU A 430 -22.08 1.49 -25.19
C LEU A 430 -20.81 1.15 -24.41
N TYR A 431 -20.41 -0.13 -24.41
CA TYR A 431 -19.10 -0.57 -23.89
C TYR A 431 -17.93 -0.04 -24.70
N GLN A 432 -18.12 0.28 -25.98
CA GLN A 432 -17.06 0.78 -26.85
C GLN A 432 -16.38 2.02 -26.26
N ARG A 433 -17.12 2.90 -25.58
CA ARG A 433 -16.56 4.08 -24.90
C ARG A 433 -15.50 3.69 -23.84
N GLY A 434 -15.80 2.70 -23.00
CA GLY A 434 -14.86 2.20 -22.00
C GLY A 434 -13.66 1.51 -22.63
N PHE A 435 -13.89 0.66 -23.64
CA PHE A 435 -12.81 0.00 -24.39
C PHE A 435 -11.91 0.99 -25.11
N ASP A 436 -12.47 2.05 -25.68
CA ASP A 436 -11.75 3.11 -26.37
C ASP A 436 -10.87 3.94 -25.42
N ALA A 437 -11.29 4.12 -24.16
CA ALA A 437 -10.51 4.77 -23.13
C ALA A 437 -9.35 3.86 -22.67
N ILE A 438 -9.65 2.58 -22.41
CA ILE A 438 -8.66 1.57 -22.04
C ILE A 438 -7.60 1.43 -23.14
N GLN A 439 -8.01 1.26 -24.40
CA GLN A 439 -7.12 1.10 -25.54
C GLN A 439 -6.29 2.37 -25.81
N ALA A 440 -6.79 3.56 -25.45
CA ALA A 440 -6.05 4.80 -25.59
C ALA A 440 -4.92 4.93 -24.56
N LEU A 441 -5.11 4.46 -23.32
CA LEU A 441 -4.07 4.51 -22.28
C LEU A 441 -3.13 3.29 -22.36
N PHE A 442 -3.71 2.13 -22.63
CA PHE A 442 -3.03 0.84 -22.70
C PHE A 442 -3.14 0.25 -24.12
N PRO A 443 -2.47 0.81 -25.12
CA PRO A 443 -2.60 0.35 -26.51
C PRO A 443 -1.86 -0.96 -26.81
N GLY A 444 -0.98 -1.39 -25.92
CA GLY A 444 -0.21 -2.61 -26.03
C GLY A 444 -1.07 -3.88 -26.10
N LYS A 445 -0.44 -5.00 -26.45
CA LYS A 445 -1.13 -6.30 -26.57
C LYS A 445 -0.50 -7.40 -25.70
N LYS A 446 0.64 -7.10 -25.08
CA LYS A 446 1.43 -8.06 -24.31
C LYS A 446 1.46 -7.76 -22.82
N TYR A 447 0.51 -6.96 -22.33
CA TYR A 447 0.32 -6.82 -20.89
C TYR A 447 0.08 -8.21 -20.29
N ALA A 448 0.88 -8.55 -19.29
CA ALA A 448 0.77 -9.81 -18.58
C ALA A 448 1.20 -9.59 -17.13
N GLY A 449 0.36 -9.98 -16.19
CA GLY A 449 0.65 -9.83 -14.77
C GLY A 449 -0.59 -9.63 -13.92
N ASP A 450 -0.59 -10.29 -12.77
CA ASP A 450 -1.69 -10.27 -11.83
C ASP A 450 -1.40 -9.38 -10.62
N LEU A 451 -2.45 -8.84 -10.02
CA LEU A 451 -2.40 -8.16 -8.74
C LEU A 451 -3.08 -9.05 -7.69
N SER A 452 -2.32 -9.54 -6.72
CA SER A 452 -2.80 -10.45 -5.69
C SER A 452 -2.38 -10.00 -4.30
N PHE A 453 -3.32 -9.98 -3.37
CA PHE A 453 -3.04 -9.62 -1.97
C PHE A 453 -3.90 -10.44 -0.99
N VAL A 454 -3.95 -11.76 -1.27
CA VAL A 454 -4.83 -12.75 -0.62
C VAL A 454 -4.81 -12.72 0.92
N PHE A 455 -3.66 -12.47 1.55
CA PHE A 455 -3.51 -12.39 3.02
C PHE A 455 -3.00 -11.01 3.48
N SER A 456 -3.33 -9.97 2.73
CA SER A 456 -2.89 -8.60 2.97
C SER A 456 -4.02 -7.60 2.75
N GLN A 457 -3.69 -6.32 2.80
CA GLN A 457 -4.66 -5.21 2.74
C GLN A 457 -4.12 -4.02 1.96
N ILE A 458 -5.05 -3.22 1.45
CA ILE A 458 -4.78 -1.90 0.87
C ILE A 458 -5.77 -0.92 1.50
N LYS A 459 -5.27 0.15 2.13
CA LYS A 459 -6.12 1.05 2.90
C LYS A 459 -5.76 2.52 2.77
N THR A 460 -6.78 3.35 2.75
CA THR A 460 -6.66 4.78 3.02
C THR A 460 -7.46 5.09 4.30
N LEU A 461 -6.77 5.54 5.35
CA LEU A 461 -7.41 5.81 6.64
C LEU A 461 -8.11 7.16 6.63
N ASP A 462 -7.38 8.23 6.33
CA ASP A 462 -7.91 9.60 6.32
C ASP A 462 -8.16 10.11 4.90
N GLY A 463 -8.84 9.28 4.11
CA GLY A 463 -9.26 9.61 2.76
C GLY A 463 -8.17 9.43 1.71
N GLY A 464 -8.50 9.78 0.48
CA GLY A 464 -7.71 9.46 -0.71
C GLY A 464 -8.26 8.22 -1.44
N ASP A 465 -8.16 8.25 -2.76
CA ASP A 465 -8.70 7.20 -3.63
C ASP A 465 -7.81 5.95 -3.61
N ILE A 466 -8.38 4.80 -3.94
CA ILE A 466 -7.63 3.57 -4.26
C ILE A 466 -7.92 3.18 -5.71
N ASN A 467 -6.86 3.11 -6.53
CA ASN A 467 -6.94 2.76 -7.94
C ASN A 467 -6.15 1.46 -8.19
N LEU A 468 -6.80 0.42 -8.68
CA LEU A 468 -6.20 -0.89 -8.98
C LEU A 468 -6.26 -1.15 -10.48
N VAL A 469 -5.13 -1.52 -11.09
CA VAL A 469 -5.03 -1.67 -12.55
C VAL A 469 -4.26 -2.95 -12.92
N ALA A 470 -4.85 -3.78 -13.77
CA ALA A 470 -4.24 -4.97 -14.35
C ALA A 470 -4.66 -5.11 -15.83
N PRO A 471 -4.05 -4.37 -16.78
CA PRO A 471 -4.44 -4.33 -18.20
C PRO A 471 -4.24 -5.65 -18.95
N GLY A 472 -3.56 -6.62 -18.34
CA GLY A 472 -3.30 -7.93 -18.93
C GLY A 472 -3.69 -9.13 -18.05
N GLY A 473 -4.13 -8.90 -16.82
CA GLY A 473 -4.30 -9.96 -15.84
C GLY A 473 -5.54 -9.78 -14.96
N LYS A 474 -5.58 -10.55 -13.89
CA LYS A 474 -6.66 -10.55 -12.90
C LYS A 474 -6.26 -9.83 -11.62
N ILE A 475 -7.27 -9.54 -10.79
CA ILE A 475 -7.10 -8.93 -9.47
C ILE A 475 -7.74 -9.83 -8.41
N ASP A 476 -6.94 -10.31 -7.46
CA ASP A 476 -7.35 -11.19 -6.36
C ASP A 476 -7.18 -10.47 -5.00
N VAL A 477 -8.30 -10.10 -4.36
CA VAL A 477 -8.34 -9.18 -3.21
C VAL A 477 -8.09 -9.83 -1.85
N GLY A 478 -8.50 -11.08 -1.61
CA GLY A 478 -8.33 -11.63 -0.26
C GLY A 478 -9.07 -12.92 0.06
N LEU A 479 -8.40 -13.88 0.66
CA LEU A 479 -9.03 -15.00 1.34
C LEU A 479 -8.98 -14.72 2.84
N ALA A 480 -10.11 -14.34 3.46
CA ALA A 480 -10.24 -14.49 4.90
C ALA A 480 -10.19 -15.99 5.21
N GLY A 481 -9.21 -16.43 5.99
CA GLY A 481 -9.03 -17.85 6.23
C GLY A 481 -7.93 -18.14 7.23
N GLN A 482 -8.08 -19.27 7.92
CA GLN A 482 -7.07 -19.83 8.81
C GLN A 482 -6.20 -20.79 7.99
N LEU A 483 -5.02 -20.34 7.56
CA LEU A 483 -3.95 -21.26 7.14
C LEU A 483 -3.01 -21.40 8.33
N GLY A 484 -3.14 -22.51 9.06
CA GLY A 484 -2.30 -22.91 10.21
C GLY A 484 -1.87 -21.78 11.16
N GLY A 485 -2.41 -21.69 12.37
CA GLY A 485 -1.73 -20.99 13.47
C GLY A 485 -1.72 -19.44 13.51
N ILE A 486 -1.86 -18.69 12.41
CA ILE A 486 -2.14 -17.23 12.49
C ILE A 486 -3.48 -16.88 11.86
N ARG A 487 -4.33 -16.20 12.64
CA ARG A 487 -5.51 -15.49 12.14
C ARG A 487 -5.10 -14.05 11.89
N LYS A 488 -4.92 -13.66 10.62
CA LYS A 488 -5.08 -12.24 10.27
C LYS A 488 -6.52 -11.90 10.64
N LYS A 489 -6.68 -10.92 11.53
CA LYS A 489 -8.01 -10.45 11.91
C LYS A 489 -8.66 -9.81 10.68
N THR A 490 -9.98 -9.73 10.65
CA THR A 490 -10.71 -9.23 9.47
C THR A 490 -10.38 -7.77 9.15
N ASP A 491 -9.90 -7.00 10.12
CA ASP A 491 -9.38 -5.64 9.97
C ASP A 491 -7.95 -5.60 9.41
N GLN A 492 -7.33 -6.72 9.05
CA GLN A 492 -6.02 -6.78 8.43
C GLN A 492 -6.07 -7.25 6.97
N LEU A 493 -7.28 -7.30 6.39
CA LEU A 493 -7.54 -7.85 5.06
C LEU A 493 -8.40 -6.92 4.19
N GLY A 494 -8.18 -7.00 2.88
CA GLY A 494 -9.03 -6.40 1.85
C GLY A 494 -8.68 -4.96 1.47
N VAL A 495 -9.55 -4.36 0.67
CA VAL A 495 -9.41 -2.98 0.20
C VAL A 495 -10.42 -2.10 0.91
N VAL A 496 -9.96 -1.09 1.64
CA VAL A 496 -10.86 -0.23 2.43
C VAL A 496 -10.45 1.23 2.32
N VAL A 497 -11.39 2.06 1.86
CA VAL A 497 -11.33 3.52 1.98
C VAL A 497 -12.17 3.92 3.19
N GLN A 498 -11.54 4.34 4.28
CA GLN A 498 -12.24 4.55 5.56
C GLN A 498 -12.93 5.91 5.66
N GLN A 499 -12.34 6.96 5.11
CA GLN A 499 -12.97 8.27 5.02
C GLN A 499 -13.36 8.57 3.56
N GLN A 500 -13.34 9.84 3.15
CA GLN A 500 -13.76 10.25 1.81
C GLN A 500 -12.73 9.81 0.76
N GLY A 501 -13.19 9.11 -0.27
CA GLY A 501 -12.37 8.66 -1.39
C GLY A 501 -13.06 7.56 -2.16
N ASN A 502 -12.75 7.42 -3.44
CA ASN A 502 -13.32 6.41 -4.31
C ASN A 502 -12.42 5.18 -4.41
N LEU A 503 -13.02 4.05 -4.76
CA LEU A 503 -12.29 2.82 -5.07
C LEU A 503 -12.56 2.45 -6.52
N ASN A 504 -11.52 2.45 -7.34
CA ASN A 504 -11.61 2.12 -8.74
C ASN A 504 -10.73 0.93 -9.10
N SER A 505 -11.22 0.05 -9.95
CA SER A 505 -10.53 -1.15 -10.37
C SER A 505 -10.75 -1.45 -11.85
N TYR A 506 -9.66 -1.69 -12.57
CA TYR A 506 -9.67 -2.16 -13.95
C TYR A 506 -8.83 -3.43 -14.06
N SER A 507 -9.45 -4.49 -14.58
CA SER A 507 -8.81 -5.76 -14.89
C SER A 507 -9.17 -6.23 -16.30
N GLN A 508 -8.21 -6.90 -16.95
CA GLN A 508 -8.49 -7.59 -18.20
C GLN A 508 -9.18 -8.93 -17.95
N GLY A 509 -8.70 -9.67 -16.95
CA GLY A 509 -9.29 -10.92 -16.46
C GLY A 509 -10.26 -10.69 -15.29
N ASP A 510 -10.37 -11.67 -14.41
CA ASP A 510 -11.34 -11.64 -13.32
C ASP A 510 -10.99 -10.64 -12.21
N PHE A 511 -12.02 -10.19 -11.49
CA PHE A 511 -11.90 -9.48 -10.23
C PHE A 511 -12.54 -10.31 -9.11
N ASN A 512 -11.72 -10.87 -8.22
CA ASN A 512 -12.16 -11.83 -7.22
C ASN A 512 -11.99 -11.30 -5.79
N VAL A 513 -13.11 -11.09 -5.09
CA VAL A 513 -13.11 -10.67 -3.68
C VAL A 513 -12.92 -11.84 -2.72
N ASN A 514 -13.28 -13.06 -3.14
CA ASN A 514 -13.09 -14.31 -2.38
C ASN A 514 -13.76 -14.30 -0.98
N GLN A 515 -13.02 -14.20 0.12
CA GLN A 515 -13.61 -14.10 1.47
C GLN A 515 -13.29 -12.77 2.15
N SER A 516 -12.82 -11.80 1.38
CA SER A 516 -12.39 -10.49 1.87
C SER A 516 -13.45 -9.41 1.60
N ARG A 517 -13.01 -8.14 1.57
CA ARG A 517 -13.86 -6.96 1.46
C ARG A 517 -13.27 -5.91 0.53
N VAL A 518 -14.15 -5.18 -0.15
CA VAL A 518 -13.87 -4.03 -1.02
C VAL A 518 -14.84 -2.93 -0.64
N PHE A 519 -14.46 -2.08 0.32
CA PHE A 519 -15.37 -1.14 0.98
C PHE A 519 -14.96 0.32 0.83
N THR A 520 -15.95 1.18 0.69
CA THR A 520 -15.85 2.64 0.91
C THR A 520 -16.78 2.99 2.07
N LEU A 521 -16.27 3.68 3.10
CA LEU A 521 -17.03 3.95 4.33
C LEU A 521 -17.51 5.40 4.44
N GLY A 522 -16.75 6.34 3.87
CA GLY A 522 -17.06 7.77 3.89
C GLY A 522 -17.94 8.26 2.74
N GLY A 523 -18.78 7.40 2.15
CA GLY A 523 -19.68 7.79 1.05
C GLY A 523 -19.05 7.84 -0.35
N GLY A 524 -17.86 7.29 -0.52
CA GLY A 524 -17.21 7.20 -1.82
C GLY A 524 -17.78 6.11 -2.72
N ASP A 525 -17.56 6.26 -4.03
CA ASP A 525 -18.03 5.31 -5.04
C ASP A 525 -17.07 4.14 -5.23
N ILE A 526 -17.61 3.01 -5.67
CA ILE A 526 -16.85 1.84 -6.10
C ILE A 526 -17.10 1.62 -7.60
N THR A 527 -16.04 1.63 -8.40
CA THR A 527 -16.10 1.30 -9.85
C THR A 527 -15.21 0.10 -10.14
N VAL A 528 -15.77 -0.99 -10.68
CA VAL A 528 -15.01 -2.17 -11.10
C VAL A 528 -15.33 -2.52 -12.54
N TRP A 529 -14.30 -2.63 -13.37
CA TRP A 529 -14.41 -3.09 -14.76
C TRP A 529 -13.53 -4.31 -15.00
N SER A 530 -14.14 -5.38 -15.51
CA SER A 530 -13.46 -6.58 -16.00
C SER A 530 -13.75 -6.73 -17.50
N SER A 531 -12.73 -6.63 -18.35
CA SER A 531 -12.94 -6.59 -19.81
C SER A 531 -13.29 -7.94 -20.43
N LYS A 532 -12.62 -9.01 -20.00
CA LYS A 532 -12.77 -10.37 -20.51
C LYS A 532 -13.16 -11.40 -19.45
N GLY A 533 -13.19 -11.00 -18.18
CA GLY A 533 -13.46 -11.87 -17.04
C GLY A 533 -14.78 -11.56 -16.37
N SER A 534 -14.96 -12.16 -15.19
CA SER A 534 -16.10 -11.97 -14.31
C SER A 534 -15.73 -11.18 -13.06
N ILE A 535 -16.75 -10.66 -12.37
CA ILE A 535 -16.60 -9.99 -11.07
C ILE A 535 -17.29 -10.88 -10.03
N ASP A 536 -16.52 -11.38 -9.06
CA ASP A 536 -17.02 -12.20 -7.96
C ASP A 536 -16.88 -11.45 -6.63
N ALA A 537 -18.01 -11.09 -6.01
CA ALA A 537 -18.07 -10.46 -4.70
C ALA A 537 -17.75 -11.45 -3.55
N GLY A 538 -17.72 -12.74 -3.82
CA GLY A 538 -17.15 -13.75 -2.94
C GLY A 538 -18.14 -14.42 -1.97
N LYS A 539 -17.58 -15.28 -1.12
CA LYS A 539 -18.31 -16.16 -0.17
C LYS A 539 -17.98 -15.87 1.30
N GLY A 540 -17.39 -14.71 1.60
CA GLY A 540 -17.12 -14.30 2.98
C GLY A 540 -18.42 -14.04 3.77
N ALA A 541 -18.40 -14.27 5.08
CA ALA A 541 -19.59 -14.08 5.92
C ALA A 541 -20.04 -12.60 5.98
N LYS A 542 -21.36 -12.36 5.87
CA LYS A 542 -21.98 -11.02 6.04
C LYS A 542 -21.83 -10.45 7.46
N SER A 543 -21.54 -11.31 8.44
CA SER A 543 -21.29 -10.96 9.85
C SER A 543 -19.80 -10.83 10.19
N ALA A 544 -18.89 -10.89 9.21
CA ALA A 544 -17.46 -10.80 9.49
C ALA A 544 -17.07 -9.41 10.03
N ILE A 545 -16.91 -9.31 11.35
CA ILE A 545 -16.57 -8.05 12.02
C ILE A 545 -15.08 -7.76 11.80
N ALA A 546 -14.78 -6.57 11.27
CA ALA A 546 -13.47 -5.95 11.33
C ALA A 546 -13.58 -4.72 12.22
N ALA A 547 -12.96 -4.79 13.38
CA ALA A 547 -12.80 -3.66 14.29
C ALA A 547 -11.31 -3.31 14.27
N PRO A 548 -10.88 -2.31 13.48
CA PRO A 548 -9.48 -1.91 13.48
C PRO A 548 -9.07 -1.43 14.87
N PRO A 549 -7.81 -1.65 15.30
CA PRO A 549 -7.34 -1.14 16.57
C PRO A 549 -7.46 0.40 16.58
N PRO A 550 -7.76 1.00 17.74
CA PRO A 550 -7.73 2.45 17.87
C PRO A 550 -6.33 2.97 17.55
N VAL A 551 -6.25 4.05 16.78
CA VAL A 551 -4.98 4.72 16.52
C VAL A 551 -4.85 5.90 17.47
N THR A 552 -3.86 5.83 18.35
CA THR A 552 -3.51 6.93 19.24
C THR A 552 -2.58 7.88 18.52
N SER A 553 -3.01 9.12 18.35
CA SER A 553 -2.23 10.24 17.85
C SER A 553 -2.10 11.31 18.94
N VAL A 554 -1.23 12.28 18.71
CA VAL A 554 -1.09 13.48 19.53
C VAL A 554 -1.43 14.67 18.65
N ASP A 555 -2.39 15.49 19.06
CA ASP A 555 -2.78 16.68 18.30
C ASP A 555 -1.72 17.79 18.40
N ALA A 556 -1.91 18.87 17.62
CA ALA A 556 -1.02 20.03 17.62
C ALA A 556 -0.89 20.72 19.00
N ASN A 557 -1.81 20.46 19.94
CA ASN A 557 -1.80 21.01 21.30
C ASN A 557 -1.17 20.04 22.32
N GLY A 558 -0.72 18.86 21.90
CA GLY A 558 -0.13 17.85 22.79
C GLY A 558 -1.16 16.92 23.47
N ASN A 559 -2.43 16.96 23.09
CA ASN A 559 -3.45 16.05 23.63
C ASN A 559 -3.40 14.71 22.90
N ILE A 560 -3.54 13.62 23.66
CA ILE A 560 -3.68 12.28 23.08
C ILE A 560 -5.09 12.16 22.48
N ILE A 561 -5.18 12.10 21.15
CA ILE A 561 -6.41 11.78 20.43
C ILE A 561 -6.39 10.30 20.09
N THR A 562 -7.39 9.55 20.55
CA THR A 562 -7.60 8.16 20.13
C THR A 562 -8.68 8.14 19.06
N ILE A 563 -8.28 7.91 17.82
CA ILE A 563 -9.20 7.69 16.71
C ILE A 563 -9.65 6.24 16.81
N PHE A 564 -10.96 6.01 16.86
CA PHE A 564 -11.55 4.68 16.76
C PHE A 564 -12.07 4.50 15.34
N PRO A 565 -11.33 3.80 14.46
CA PRO A 565 -11.83 3.50 13.13
C PRO A 565 -13.19 2.80 13.23
N PRO A 566 -14.13 3.10 12.31
CA PRO A 566 -15.45 2.51 12.35
C PRO A 566 -15.37 0.98 12.28
N ILE A 567 -16.09 0.30 13.17
CA ILE A 567 -16.25 -1.15 13.11
C ILE A 567 -17.08 -1.46 11.87
N VAL A 568 -16.53 -2.28 10.98
CA VAL A 568 -17.17 -2.66 9.73
C VAL A 568 -17.47 -4.16 9.72
N SER A 569 -18.76 -4.48 9.67
CA SER A 569 -19.24 -5.86 9.54
C SER A 569 -19.50 -6.20 8.08
N GLY A 570 -19.03 -7.36 7.64
CA GLY A 570 -19.35 -7.95 6.34
C GLY A 570 -18.16 -8.23 5.45
N SER A 571 -18.44 -8.93 4.36
CA SER A 571 -17.51 -9.23 3.28
C SER A 571 -18.12 -8.72 1.96
N GLY A 572 -17.39 -8.83 0.85
CA GLY A 572 -17.91 -8.50 -0.47
C GLY A 572 -17.66 -7.05 -0.88
N ILE A 573 -18.54 -6.51 -1.74
CA ILE A 573 -18.37 -5.17 -2.33
C ILE A 573 -19.43 -4.24 -1.73
N GLN A 574 -19.02 -3.23 -0.95
CA GLN A 574 -19.96 -2.39 -0.23
C GLN A 574 -19.55 -0.91 -0.25
N ALA A 575 -20.43 -0.06 -0.81
CA ALA A 575 -20.30 1.39 -0.71
C ALA A 575 -21.24 1.93 0.38
N ILE A 576 -20.68 2.27 1.54
CA ILE A 576 -21.42 2.78 2.69
C ILE A 576 -21.51 4.31 2.58
N GLY A 577 -22.64 4.90 2.98
CA GLY A 577 -22.80 6.36 3.06
C GLY A 577 -23.23 7.03 1.75
N LYS A 578 -24.25 6.50 1.07
CA LYS A 578 -24.78 6.95 -0.25
C LYS A 578 -23.87 6.73 -1.47
N GLY A 579 -22.68 6.16 -1.30
CA GLY A 579 -21.79 5.84 -2.42
C GLY A 579 -22.41 4.88 -3.44
N GLN A 580 -22.10 5.06 -4.71
CA GLN A 580 -22.58 4.23 -5.82
C GLN A 580 -21.62 3.07 -6.08
N VAL A 581 -22.16 1.87 -6.33
CA VAL A 581 -21.39 0.71 -6.81
C VAL A 581 -21.68 0.51 -8.30
N THR A 582 -20.67 0.67 -9.14
CA THR A 582 -20.72 0.46 -10.59
C THR A 582 -19.85 -0.72 -10.98
N LEU A 583 -20.46 -1.81 -11.46
CA LEU A 583 -19.76 -3.03 -11.87
C LEU A 583 -20.00 -3.31 -13.35
N ALA A 584 -18.94 -3.53 -14.11
CA ALA A 584 -19.02 -3.84 -15.52
C ALA A 584 -18.20 -5.08 -15.89
N ALA A 585 -18.86 -6.07 -16.48
CA ALA A 585 -18.26 -7.28 -17.04
C ALA A 585 -18.83 -7.53 -18.45
N PRO A 586 -18.35 -6.82 -19.49
CA PRO A 586 -18.95 -6.85 -20.83
C PRO A 586 -19.08 -8.23 -21.45
N THR A 587 -18.16 -9.15 -21.15
CA THR A 587 -18.15 -10.54 -21.65
C THR A 587 -18.32 -11.58 -20.55
N GLY A 588 -18.56 -11.16 -19.32
CA GLY A 588 -18.59 -12.03 -18.14
C GLY A 588 -19.77 -11.74 -17.24
N ILE A 589 -19.80 -12.42 -16.10
CA ILE A 589 -20.89 -12.31 -15.14
C ILE A 589 -20.49 -11.44 -13.95
N VAL A 590 -21.48 -10.88 -13.27
CA VAL A 590 -21.31 -10.39 -11.90
C VAL A 590 -21.98 -11.38 -10.95
N ASP A 591 -21.19 -11.99 -10.09
CA ASP A 591 -21.66 -12.86 -9.02
C ASP A 591 -21.61 -12.12 -7.68
N ALA A 592 -22.77 -11.89 -7.08
CA ALA A 592 -22.87 -11.30 -5.76
C ALA A 592 -22.43 -12.26 -4.64
N GLY A 593 -22.31 -13.55 -4.94
CA GLY A 593 -21.90 -14.60 -4.01
C GLY A 593 -22.74 -14.61 -2.73
N GLU A 594 -22.19 -15.15 -1.64
CA GLU A 594 -22.81 -15.08 -0.31
C GLU A 594 -22.42 -13.80 0.44
N ALA A 595 -21.29 -13.19 0.08
CA ALA A 595 -20.80 -11.97 0.70
C ALA A 595 -21.71 -10.76 0.40
N GLY A 596 -22.25 -10.72 -0.82
CA GLY A 596 -23.20 -9.72 -1.27
C GLY A 596 -22.56 -8.44 -1.83
N ILE A 597 -23.42 -7.64 -2.46
CA ILE A 597 -23.09 -6.33 -3.01
C ILE A 597 -24.06 -5.32 -2.41
N SER A 598 -23.56 -4.24 -1.81
CA SER A 598 -24.42 -3.20 -1.24
C SER A 598 -23.95 -1.78 -1.55
N GLY A 599 -24.89 -0.85 -1.65
CA GLY A 599 -24.57 0.53 -1.99
C GLY A 599 -25.72 1.52 -1.79
N GLY A 600 -25.40 2.80 -1.94
CA GLY A 600 -26.33 3.87 -2.25
C GLY A 600 -27.13 3.50 -3.49
N GLN A 601 -26.51 3.64 -4.66
CA GLN A 601 -27.05 3.19 -5.93
C GLN A 601 -26.22 2.02 -6.46
N ILE A 602 -26.85 1.04 -7.09
CA ILE A 602 -26.14 -0.09 -7.71
C ILE A 602 -26.37 -0.08 -9.23
N VAL A 603 -25.29 -0.14 -9.98
CA VAL A 603 -25.29 -0.14 -11.45
C VAL A 603 -24.47 -1.33 -11.92
N ILE A 604 -25.12 -2.30 -12.56
CA ILE A 604 -24.45 -3.51 -13.05
C ILE A 604 -24.64 -3.65 -14.55
N ALA A 605 -23.54 -3.73 -15.29
CA ALA A 605 -23.51 -3.95 -16.73
C ALA A 605 -22.74 -5.24 -17.03
N ALA A 606 -23.45 -6.36 -17.22
CA ALA A 606 -22.84 -7.67 -17.46
C ALA A 606 -23.72 -8.56 -18.34
N THR A 607 -23.20 -9.71 -18.76
CA THR A 607 -23.97 -10.71 -19.53
C THR A 607 -25.02 -11.38 -18.64
N ALA A 608 -24.67 -11.67 -17.39
CA ALA A 608 -25.60 -12.15 -16.38
C ALA A 608 -25.23 -11.64 -14.97
N VAL A 609 -26.23 -11.60 -14.09
CA VAL A 609 -26.07 -11.29 -12.68
C VAL A 609 -26.51 -12.50 -11.86
N VAL A 610 -25.59 -13.06 -11.09
CA VAL A 610 -25.82 -14.21 -10.21
C VAL A 610 -25.94 -13.72 -8.77
N GLY A 611 -26.84 -14.34 -8.00
CA GLY A 611 -27.04 -13.99 -6.60
C GLY A 611 -27.75 -12.64 -6.39
N ALA A 612 -28.68 -12.25 -7.27
CA ALA A 612 -29.41 -10.98 -7.17
C ALA A 612 -30.08 -10.76 -5.79
N GLY A 613 -30.48 -11.82 -5.08
CA GLY A 613 -31.01 -11.73 -3.71
C GLY A 613 -29.98 -11.29 -2.65
N ASN A 614 -28.68 -11.32 -2.98
CA ASN A 614 -27.58 -10.81 -2.15
C ASN A 614 -27.15 -9.39 -2.55
N ILE A 615 -27.90 -8.72 -3.43
CA ILE A 615 -27.67 -7.34 -3.85
C ILE A 615 -28.65 -6.40 -3.14
N SER A 616 -28.14 -5.36 -2.47
CA SER A 616 -28.95 -4.41 -1.70
C SER A 616 -28.62 -2.96 -2.05
N ALA A 617 -29.55 -2.26 -2.68
CA ALA A 617 -29.41 -0.85 -3.03
C ALA A 617 -30.40 0.02 -2.23
N SER A 618 -29.91 1.04 -1.55
CA SER A 618 -30.76 1.97 -0.77
C SER A 618 -31.44 3.05 -1.61
N GLY A 619 -30.85 3.40 -2.77
CA GLY A 619 -31.30 4.41 -3.73
C GLY A 619 -31.71 3.84 -5.09
N GLY A 620 -31.87 2.51 -5.20
CA GLY A 620 -32.28 1.81 -6.42
C GLY A 620 -31.14 1.11 -7.16
N SER A 621 -31.51 0.15 -8.01
CA SER A 621 -30.60 -0.64 -8.82
C SER A 621 -30.91 -0.52 -10.31
N VAL A 622 -29.87 -0.54 -11.15
CA VAL A 622 -29.95 -0.57 -12.62
C VAL A 622 -29.15 -1.77 -13.12
N GLY A 623 -29.75 -2.58 -14.00
CA GLY A 623 -29.11 -3.77 -14.57
C GLY A 623 -29.11 -5.01 -13.67
N VAL A 624 -29.76 -4.94 -12.50
CA VAL A 624 -30.03 -6.11 -11.64
C VAL A 624 -31.37 -6.74 -12.04
N PRO A 625 -31.45 -8.05 -12.31
CA PRO A 625 -32.72 -8.71 -12.58
C PRO A 625 -33.69 -8.52 -11.40
N THR A 626 -34.86 -7.94 -11.66
CA THR A 626 -35.92 -7.86 -10.66
C THR A 626 -36.47 -9.26 -10.42
N ALA A 627 -36.51 -9.72 -9.17
CA ALA A 627 -37.16 -10.98 -8.84
C ALA A 627 -38.61 -10.96 -9.36
N PRO A 628 -39.11 -12.04 -9.99
CA PRO A 628 -40.52 -12.12 -10.35
C PRO A 628 -41.35 -11.93 -9.08
N SER A 629 -42.35 -11.06 -9.13
CA SER A 629 -43.31 -10.90 -8.04
C SER A 629 -43.86 -12.28 -7.69
N ALA A 630 -43.79 -12.67 -6.41
CA ALA A 630 -44.41 -13.91 -5.95
C ALA A 630 -45.84 -13.97 -6.48
N PRO A 631 -46.30 -15.10 -7.04
CA PRO A 631 -47.65 -15.20 -7.55
C PRO A 631 -48.61 -14.80 -6.43
N THR A 632 -49.46 -13.81 -6.71
CA THR A 632 -50.52 -13.42 -5.79
C THR A 632 -51.39 -14.65 -5.55
N VAL A 633 -51.22 -15.28 -4.39
CA VAL A 633 -52.10 -16.37 -3.98
C VAL A 633 -53.52 -15.78 -3.91
N PRO A 634 -54.49 -16.30 -4.68
CA PRO A 634 -55.86 -15.82 -4.61
C PRO A 634 -56.34 -15.92 -3.15
N SER A 635 -56.99 -14.87 -2.66
CA SER A 635 -57.49 -14.74 -1.28
C SER A 635 -58.38 -15.89 -0.80
N GLY A 636 -58.82 -16.79 -1.69
CA GLY A 636 -59.56 -18.01 -1.34
C GLY A 636 -58.72 -19.15 -0.76
N ALA A 637 -57.40 -19.20 -0.98
CA ALA A 637 -56.56 -20.29 -0.47
C ALA A 637 -56.32 -20.21 1.04
N SER A 638 -56.24 -18.99 1.60
CA SER A 638 -56.17 -18.75 3.04
C SER A 638 -57.47 -19.12 3.76
N SER A 639 -58.63 -18.93 3.11
CA SER A 639 -59.93 -19.38 3.64
C SER A 639 -60.07 -20.91 3.65
N ALA A 640 -59.54 -21.61 2.64
CA ALA A 640 -59.54 -23.07 2.58
C ALA A 640 -58.63 -23.70 3.65
N ALA A 641 -57.43 -23.15 3.86
CA ALA A 641 -56.50 -23.61 4.90
C ALA A 641 -57.04 -23.37 6.33
N THR A 642 -57.71 -22.24 6.56
CA THR A 642 -58.32 -21.91 7.86
C THR A 642 -59.52 -22.82 8.17
N ASN A 643 -60.32 -23.18 7.18
CA ASN A 643 -61.44 -24.11 7.36
C ASN A 643 -60.97 -25.55 7.62
N ALA A 644 -59.90 -26.01 6.96
CA ALA A 644 -59.31 -27.33 7.22
C ALA A 644 -58.69 -27.43 8.63
N ALA A 645 -58.05 -26.37 9.11
CA ALA A 645 -57.50 -26.30 10.47
C ALA A 645 -58.59 -26.31 11.55
N LYS A 646 -59.75 -25.69 11.28
CA LYS A 646 -60.89 -25.62 12.22
C LYS A 646 -61.63 -26.95 12.34
N SER A 647 -61.67 -27.76 11.28
CA SER A 647 -62.22 -29.12 11.33
C SER A 647 -61.31 -30.13 12.06
N GLY A 648 -60.03 -29.80 12.30
CA GLY A 648 -59.09 -30.64 13.05
C GLY A 648 -59.12 -30.44 14.56
N SER A 649 -59.64 -29.31 15.06
CA SER A 649 -59.63 -28.96 16.49
C SER A 649 -60.87 -29.41 17.28
N ASP A 650 -61.94 -29.87 16.63
CA ASP A 650 -63.19 -30.30 17.29
C ASP A 650 -63.18 -31.78 17.75
N MET A 651 -62.06 -32.49 17.63
CA MET A 651 -61.94 -33.91 18.03
C MET A 651 -61.03 -34.17 19.25
N SER A 652 -60.46 -33.13 19.88
CA SER A 652 -59.56 -33.30 21.03
C SER A 652 -60.20 -32.81 22.34
N GLY A 653 -61.13 -33.61 22.87
CA GLY A 653 -61.69 -33.35 24.20
C GLY A 653 -62.66 -34.41 24.69
N SER A 654 -62.15 -35.58 25.12
CA SER A 654 -62.74 -36.42 26.20
C SER A 654 -61.88 -37.66 26.53
N ASN A 655 -61.14 -37.52 27.64
CA ASN A 655 -60.79 -38.47 28.70
C ASN A 655 -60.38 -39.94 28.44
N SER A 656 -59.39 -40.35 29.24
CA SER A 656 -58.77 -41.66 29.42
C SER A 656 -59.70 -42.85 29.75
N SER A 657 -59.37 -44.04 29.20
CA SER A 657 -59.00 -45.27 29.94
C SER A 657 -59.36 -46.57 29.17
N THR A 658 -58.53 -47.60 29.40
CA THR A 658 -58.80 -49.05 29.26
C THR A 658 -58.52 -49.74 27.92
N ALA A 659 -58.12 -51.00 28.09
CA ALA A 659 -57.37 -51.86 27.19
C ALA A 659 -58.21 -52.71 26.21
N SER A 660 -57.47 -53.31 25.27
CA SER A 660 -57.72 -54.56 24.53
C SER A 660 -58.68 -54.61 23.33
N ASN A 661 -58.05 -55.03 22.23
CA ASN A 661 -58.45 -56.04 21.22
C ASN A 661 -59.47 -55.77 20.10
N ASN A 662 -59.05 -56.31 18.94
CA ASN A 662 -59.76 -56.88 17.78
C ASN A 662 -60.19 -56.01 16.59
N ASN A 663 -59.42 -56.23 15.51
CA ASN A 663 -59.80 -56.62 14.13
C ASN A 663 -60.67 -55.74 13.20
N SER A 664 -60.14 -55.68 11.97
CA SER A 664 -60.78 -55.66 10.64
C SER A 664 -61.46 -54.38 10.09
N SER A 665 -60.70 -53.76 9.17
CA SER A 665 -61.02 -53.36 7.79
C SER A 665 -62.02 -52.23 7.44
N GLU A 666 -61.52 -51.39 6.53
CA GLU A 666 -62.13 -50.51 5.51
C GLU A 666 -62.13 -49.00 5.79
N LYS A 667 -61.35 -48.27 4.96
CA LYS A 667 -61.44 -46.82 4.74
C LYS A 667 -61.39 -46.53 3.22
N PRO A 668 -62.28 -45.68 2.69
CA PRO A 668 -62.24 -45.25 1.30
C PRO A 668 -61.20 -44.13 1.10
N GLY A 669 -60.52 -44.18 -0.05
CA GLY A 669 -59.51 -43.20 -0.46
C GLY A 669 -60.12 -41.91 -1.01
N VAL A 670 -59.41 -40.80 -0.79
CA VAL A 670 -59.59 -39.54 -1.52
C VAL A 670 -58.28 -39.26 -2.25
N SER A 671 -58.35 -39.26 -3.58
CA SER A 671 -57.27 -38.96 -4.51
C SER A 671 -56.99 -37.45 -4.55
N VAL A 672 -55.76 -37.04 -4.24
CA VAL A 672 -55.27 -35.68 -4.50
C VAL A 672 -54.51 -35.72 -5.84
N ILE A 673 -55.00 -34.95 -6.82
CA ILE A 673 -54.31 -34.74 -8.10
C ILE A 673 -53.27 -33.63 -7.88
N THR A 674 -51.99 -33.98 -7.91
CA THR A 674 -50.87 -33.05 -8.00
C THR A 674 -50.53 -32.81 -9.46
N THR A 675 -50.69 -31.57 -9.93
CA THR A 675 -50.13 -31.10 -11.20
C THR A 675 -48.83 -30.34 -10.92
N ASP A 676 -47.69 -30.97 -11.20
CA ASP A 676 -46.41 -30.29 -11.33
C ASP A 676 -46.30 -29.73 -12.75
N VAL A 677 -46.13 -28.41 -12.85
CA VAL A 677 -45.73 -27.75 -14.11
C VAL A 677 -44.20 -27.80 -14.17
N VAL A 678 -43.67 -28.77 -14.90
CA VAL A 678 -42.26 -28.83 -15.30
C VAL A 678 -42.09 -27.92 -16.52
N GLY A 679 -41.47 -26.77 -16.32
CA GLY A 679 -41.03 -25.91 -17.41
C GLY A 679 -39.79 -26.51 -18.09
N TYR A 680 -39.90 -26.86 -19.37
CA TYR A 680 -38.79 -27.33 -20.19
C TYR A 680 -37.94 -26.15 -20.67
N GLY A 681 -36.68 -26.11 -20.24
CA GLY A 681 -35.57 -25.48 -20.93
C GLY A 681 -34.39 -26.44 -20.86
N GLU A 682 -33.93 -26.95 -22.00
CA GLU A 682 -32.96 -28.07 -22.09
C GLU A 682 -31.51 -27.72 -21.71
N CYS A 683 -31.27 -26.59 -21.05
CA CYS A 683 -29.95 -26.17 -20.62
C CYS A 683 -29.94 -25.89 -19.11
N SER A 684 -29.14 -26.64 -18.36
CA SER A 684 -28.89 -26.34 -16.94
C SER A 684 -27.86 -25.22 -16.79
N VAL A 685 -27.83 -24.59 -15.61
CA VAL A 685 -26.84 -23.54 -15.29
C VAL A 685 -25.39 -24.06 -15.39
N GLU A 686 -25.19 -25.36 -15.14
CA GLU A 686 -23.91 -26.05 -15.29
C GLU A 686 -23.50 -26.19 -16.76
N ASP A 687 -24.45 -26.39 -17.68
CA ASP A 687 -24.19 -26.53 -19.12
C ASP A 687 -23.76 -25.19 -19.76
N VAL A 688 -24.33 -24.07 -19.28
CA VAL A 688 -23.93 -22.71 -19.71
C VAL A 688 -22.54 -22.35 -19.18
N ARG A 689 -22.23 -22.71 -17.92
CA ARG A 689 -20.91 -22.49 -17.30
C ARG A 689 -19.77 -23.20 -18.05
N ASN A 690 -20.09 -24.32 -18.71
CA ASN A 690 -19.15 -25.17 -19.42
C ASN A 690 -19.16 -24.95 -20.95
N ASN A 691 -19.81 -23.90 -21.47
CA ASN A 691 -19.90 -23.59 -22.91
C ASN A 691 -20.38 -24.78 -23.78
N LYS A 692 -21.42 -25.50 -23.34
CA LYS A 692 -22.02 -26.57 -24.13
C LYS A 692 -22.70 -26.02 -25.39
N ALA A 693 -22.37 -26.57 -26.56
CA ALA A 693 -22.93 -26.15 -27.84
C ALA A 693 -24.48 -26.24 -27.83
N GLY A 694 -25.15 -25.16 -28.24
CA GLY A 694 -26.62 -25.03 -28.20
C GLY A 694 -27.17 -24.34 -26.93
N CYS A 695 -26.34 -24.08 -25.93
CA CYS A 695 -26.70 -23.32 -24.73
C CYS A 695 -25.86 -22.04 -24.67
N GLY A 696 -26.23 -21.00 -25.43
CA GLY A 696 -25.54 -19.70 -25.38
C GLY A 696 -25.55 -18.81 -26.63
N ASP A 697 -26.05 -19.29 -27.79
CA ASP A 697 -26.05 -18.52 -29.03
C ASP A 697 -27.47 -18.05 -29.39
N SER A 698 -27.66 -16.73 -29.45
CA SER A 698 -28.88 -16.09 -29.94
C SER A 698 -28.73 -15.70 -31.41
N ASP A 699 -28.70 -16.69 -32.30
CA ASP A 699 -28.93 -16.51 -33.73
C ASP A 699 -29.23 -17.86 -34.38
N ASP A 700 -30.51 -18.30 -34.37
CA ASP A 700 -31.08 -19.11 -35.46
C ASP A 700 -32.59 -19.35 -35.25
N ALA A 701 -33.39 -18.38 -35.66
CA ALA A 701 -34.77 -18.62 -36.05
C ALA A 701 -35.13 -17.63 -37.17
N VAL A 702 -34.98 -18.06 -38.44
CA VAL A 702 -35.92 -17.89 -39.56
C VAL A 702 -35.28 -18.54 -40.81
N LYS A 703 -35.72 -19.76 -41.16
CA LYS A 703 -36.03 -20.23 -42.54
C LYS A 703 -36.24 -21.75 -42.57
N LYS A 704 -37.51 -22.17 -42.67
CA LYS A 704 -38.06 -22.88 -43.84
C LYS A 704 -39.46 -23.41 -43.52
N ASP A 705 -40.43 -22.90 -44.26
CA ASP A 705 -41.71 -23.55 -44.50
C ASP A 705 -41.49 -24.91 -45.18
N ASN A 706 -42.20 -25.92 -44.67
CA ASN A 706 -43.06 -26.82 -45.44
C ASN A 706 -44.12 -27.41 -44.53
#